data_AF-A0AAQ0QH13-F1
#
_entry.id   AF-A0AAQ0QH13-F1
#
_cell.length_a   1.000
_cell.length_b   1.000
_cell.length_c   1.000
_cell.angle_alpha   90.00
_cell.angle_beta   90.00
_cell.angle_gamma   90.00
#
_symmetry.space_group_name_H-M   'P 1'
#
loop_
_entity.id
_entity.type
_entity.pdbx_description
1 polymer ?
#
loop_
_entity_poly.entity_id
_entity_poly.type
_entity_poly.pdbx_seq_one_letter_code
_entity_poly.pdbx_strand_id
1 'polypeptide(L)'
;MFQSDETLNDNIELPDNTEIILRNDAHVSCGNLTLGHNSLICIESGVLTVKAGCKLTLGEGSRLDARNGVLDLAGARCDMKPESTLMLSDYPVRGGTLAGGWGAIPVSWDNGDYKFHKYRSYLQAPISRVFDGTEFVGHWDMDRAYPQWFADADCDDWSEPINKAIDLKGSGEVFLPAGIYYVKRTIRVRVGIQLVGEAGMNLNYGEVNSIGIDVDATVIVPIQTVSTTAPSAGASTLTHRFARGIVIAVNVQPQYLVVGDSYEPATGNTEEEKYNNWKKANTVYDVHEIPMMEVGYQVPGTLVRYIKIDNSDTFSVPDKSNPGKRFYSGLPYLCGVCAAGCAHIDCMVFFRLWQSIAWSKDYADHKKITGCWIADYSTNNRVINSDGTPAIGPDGNDSTYTIHAGFLGDALVIQGNMVHDHDNTKGVYVGFASGATINSNIFNCHVLLNQCFATTFADNHLENIDAQLQIKNGNVTVQGNYFQKGSKPSIVIIPDEHALAIVTCMNNTFRWIRDEGPVSDESVDYMSSICKYDISFIERNSFNMPNQRIIATVSISHCYRQYKGYNIQEPLPFGVLLCTQRDSYPENKRSCESINYLSPLVSMSSVITPGERVSMPVTVCMDINRIKLHPNLVPGIYSESNLLWLGPTASVSYLYQLAWDMKRNIYSHDGNGRSLLGLCENVMVYSYSEDIPSRGEVLFSLSTDGGNPEESGMLFYVIMYRKSVTLDGKVMWEKVEVPVCGGSLLYDNGICVCGFKWERCPEPQEMPFNDGITGIEYHGQNVVVYSTKPVDFAKGQWSVGDRVYNVGDDESWVMQIKK
;
A
#
# COMPACT_ATOMS: atom_id res chain seq x y z
N MET A 1 7.79 -56.61 -30.69
CA MET A 1 9.14 -56.05 -30.39
C MET A 1 9.81 -55.74 -31.73
N PHE A 2 10.35 -54.54 -31.88
CA PHE A 2 11.04 -54.08 -33.07
C PHE A 2 12.51 -53.83 -32.74
N GLN A 3 13.42 -54.44 -33.52
CA GLN A 3 14.87 -54.38 -33.32
C GLN A 3 15.63 -53.88 -34.56
N SER A 4 14.91 -53.53 -35.62
CA SER A 4 15.40 -52.99 -36.89
C SER A 4 14.32 -52.10 -37.49
N ASP A 5 14.68 -51.31 -38.49
CA ASP A 5 13.76 -50.41 -39.17
C ASP A 5 12.57 -51.16 -39.77
N GLU A 6 11.36 -50.67 -39.52
CA GLU A 6 10.12 -51.32 -39.89
C GLU A 6 9.05 -50.30 -40.31
N THR A 7 8.13 -50.71 -41.18
CA THR A 7 7.03 -49.86 -41.61
C THR A 7 5.70 -50.62 -41.53
N LEU A 8 4.83 -50.15 -40.64
CA LEU A 8 3.48 -50.64 -40.41
C LEU A 8 2.51 -49.84 -41.29
N ASN A 9 2.23 -50.32 -42.51
CA ASN A 9 1.50 -49.56 -43.53
C ASN A 9 -0.05 -49.59 -43.39
N ASP A 10 -0.60 -50.49 -42.57
CA ASP A 10 -2.05 -50.72 -42.50
C ASP A 10 -2.71 -50.01 -41.30
N ASN A 11 -4.06 -49.95 -41.31
CA ASN A 11 -4.84 -49.65 -40.11
C ASN A 11 -4.76 -50.86 -39.18
N ILE A 12 -3.97 -50.76 -38.12
CA ILE A 12 -3.72 -51.87 -37.18
C ILE A 12 -4.52 -51.62 -35.89
N GLU A 13 -5.33 -52.60 -35.52
CA GLU A 13 -5.99 -52.66 -34.22
C GLU A 13 -5.38 -53.82 -33.41
N LEU A 14 -4.83 -53.52 -32.25
CA LEU A 14 -4.20 -54.47 -31.34
C LEU A 14 -5.07 -54.65 -30.08
N PRO A 15 -5.17 -55.87 -29.53
CA PRO A 15 -6.02 -56.15 -28.38
C PRO A 15 -5.52 -55.51 -27.09
N ASP A 16 -6.32 -55.59 -26.03
CA ASP A 16 -5.94 -55.19 -24.67
C ASP A 16 -4.65 -55.87 -24.19
N ASN A 17 -3.89 -55.20 -23.32
CA ASN A 17 -2.62 -55.65 -22.75
C ASN A 17 -1.52 -55.89 -23.79
N THR A 18 -1.51 -55.14 -24.90
CA THR A 18 -0.47 -55.25 -25.92
C THR A 18 0.76 -54.45 -25.54
N GLU A 19 1.95 -55.02 -25.75
CA GLU A 19 3.23 -54.33 -25.58
C GLU A 19 3.97 -54.15 -26.91
N ILE A 20 4.23 -52.90 -27.29
CA ILE A 20 5.12 -52.53 -28.39
C ILE A 20 6.41 -51.98 -27.79
N ILE A 21 7.52 -52.65 -28.05
CA ILE A 21 8.83 -52.24 -27.55
C ILE A 21 9.78 -52.01 -28.75
N LEU A 22 10.35 -50.81 -28.83
CA LEU A 22 11.38 -50.41 -29.78
C LEU A 22 12.74 -50.41 -29.06
N ARG A 23 13.75 -51.08 -29.63
CA ARG A 23 15.11 -51.18 -29.09
C ARG A 23 16.12 -51.15 -30.23
N ASN A 24 17.41 -51.03 -29.90
CA ASN A 24 18.54 -51.08 -30.84
C ASN A 24 18.44 -50.01 -31.95
N ASP A 25 17.95 -48.83 -31.59
CA ASP A 25 17.83 -47.65 -32.45
C ASP A 25 16.94 -47.87 -33.68
N ALA A 26 15.96 -48.78 -33.55
CA ALA A 26 15.00 -49.07 -34.61
C ALA A 26 14.16 -47.85 -34.99
N HIS A 27 14.03 -47.57 -36.29
CA HIS A 27 13.09 -46.60 -36.83
C HIS A 27 11.81 -47.31 -37.28
N VAL A 28 10.74 -47.18 -36.50
CA VAL A 28 9.44 -47.78 -36.81
C VAL A 28 8.50 -46.68 -37.26
N SER A 29 7.96 -46.79 -38.48
CA SER A 29 6.89 -45.90 -38.95
C SER A 29 5.55 -46.61 -39.00
N CYS A 30 4.46 -45.96 -38.60
CA CYS A 30 3.12 -46.55 -38.62
C CYS A 30 2.04 -45.65 -39.24
N GLY A 31 1.03 -46.28 -39.86
CA GLY A 31 -0.23 -45.65 -40.26
C GLY A 31 -1.17 -45.44 -39.07
N ASN A 32 -2.47 -45.73 -39.22
CA ASN A 32 -3.37 -45.71 -38.07
C ASN A 32 -3.10 -46.92 -37.17
N LEU A 33 -2.84 -46.66 -35.89
CA LEU A 33 -2.55 -47.69 -34.90
C LEU A 33 -3.43 -47.49 -33.67
N THR A 34 -4.23 -48.49 -33.33
CA THR A 34 -5.08 -48.48 -32.12
C THR A 34 -4.68 -49.63 -31.22
N LEU A 35 -4.37 -49.34 -29.95
CA LEU A 35 -4.10 -50.33 -28.92
C LEU A 35 -5.30 -50.40 -27.97
N GLY A 36 -5.67 -51.60 -27.56
CA GLY A 36 -6.67 -51.84 -26.52
C GLY A 36 -6.23 -51.35 -25.13
N HIS A 37 -7.06 -51.60 -24.12
CA HIS A 37 -6.82 -51.14 -22.74
C HIS A 37 -5.54 -51.70 -22.14
N ASN A 38 -4.97 -50.99 -21.15
CA ASN A 38 -3.79 -51.41 -20.38
C ASN A 38 -2.58 -51.79 -21.24
N SER A 39 -2.42 -51.15 -22.40
CA SER A 39 -1.33 -51.44 -23.33
C SER A 39 -0.09 -50.57 -23.04
N LEU A 40 1.07 -50.99 -23.54
CA LEU A 40 2.34 -50.28 -23.40
C LEU A 40 2.97 -50.05 -24.78
N ILE A 41 3.37 -48.81 -25.03
CA ILE A 41 4.38 -48.49 -26.03
C ILE A 41 5.63 -48.03 -25.27
N CYS A 42 6.76 -48.69 -25.47
CA CYS A 42 8.03 -48.33 -24.85
C CYS A 42 9.11 -48.14 -25.93
N ILE A 43 9.64 -46.94 -26.02
CA ILE A 43 10.77 -46.60 -26.88
C ILE A 43 12.03 -46.60 -26.01
N GLU A 44 12.72 -47.74 -25.95
CA GLU A 44 13.96 -47.86 -25.18
C GLU A 44 15.16 -47.28 -25.91
N SER A 45 15.14 -47.33 -27.24
CA SER A 45 15.96 -46.51 -28.11
C SER A 45 15.39 -46.52 -29.54
N GLY A 46 15.66 -45.47 -30.32
CA GLY A 46 15.14 -45.32 -31.69
C GLY A 46 14.01 -44.31 -31.84
N VAL A 47 13.20 -44.47 -32.90
CA VAL A 47 12.17 -43.51 -33.29
C VAL A 47 10.87 -44.24 -33.65
N LEU A 48 9.75 -43.80 -33.05
CA LEU A 48 8.41 -44.16 -33.51
C LEU A 48 7.82 -43.00 -34.30
N THR A 49 7.62 -43.16 -35.59
CA THR A 49 7.00 -42.16 -36.46
C THR A 49 5.55 -42.53 -36.79
N VAL A 50 4.59 -41.69 -36.42
CA VAL A 50 3.20 -41.81 -36.87
C VAL A 50 3.06 -40.97 -38.14
N LYS A 51 2.62 -41.56 -39.24
CA LYS A 51 2.55 -40.86 -40.54
C LYS A 51 1.56 -39.69 -40.51
N ALA A 52 1.91 -38.61 -41.21
CA ALA A 52 1.06 -37.43 -41.35
C ALA A 52 -0.40 -37.78 -41.69
N GLY A 53 -1.35 -37.14 -41.01
CA GLY A 53 -2.78 -37.39 -41.18
C GLY A 53 -3.30 -38.72 -40.62
N CYS A 54 -2.43 -39.56 -40.03
CA CYS A 54 -2.84 -40.78 -39.34
C CYS A 54 -3.10 -40.53 -37.84
N LYS A 55 -3.53 -41.59 -37.16
CA LYS A 55 -3.89 -41.57 -35.74
C LYS A 55 -3.26 -42.71 -34.97
N LEU A 56 -2.59 -42.38 -33.87
CA LEU A 56 -2.22 -43.31 -32.81
C LEU A 56 -3.27 -43.23 -31.70
N THR A 57 -3.86 -44.34 -31.29
CA THR A 57 -4.85 -44.37 -30.20
C THR A 57 -4.41 -45.37 -29.14
N LEU A 58 -4.26 -44.91 -27.89
CA LEU A 58 -4.02 -45.76 -26.73
C LEU A 58 -5.31 -45.90 -25.92
N GLY A 59 -5.77 -47.13 -25.71
CA GLY A 59 -6.93 -47.44 -24.87
C GLY A 59 -6.74 -47.05 -23.40
N GLU A 60 -7.82 -47.06 -22.62
CA GLU A 60 -7.81 -46.70 -21.18
C GLU A 60 -6.71 -47.43 -20.40
N GLY A 61 -6.08 -46.73 -19.44
CA GLY A 61 -5.05 -47.29 -18.56
C GLY A 61 -3.70 -47.59 -19.23
N SER A 62 -3.49 -47.14 -20.47
CA SER A 62 -2.28 -47.47 -21.24
C SER A 62 -1.10 -46.55 -20.94
N ARG A 63 0.12 -46.96 -21.32
CA ARG A 63 1.34 -46.17 -21.12
C ARG A 63 2.09 -45.97 -22.43
N LEU A 64 2.56 -44.75 -22.64
CA LEU A 64 3.52 -44.43 -23.69
C LEU A 64 4.79 -43.90 -23.01
N ASP A 65 5.83 -44.73 -22.99
CA ASP A 65 7.13 -44.42 -22.44
C ASP A 65 8.11 -44.08 -23.57
N ALA A 66 8.36 -42.79 -23.76
CA ALA A 66 9.31 -42.25 -24.73
C ALA A 66 10.52 -41.61 -24.02
N ARG A 67 10.87 -42.06 -22.81
CA ARG A 67 11.99 -41.48 -22.06
C ARG A 67 13.36 -41.72 -22.69
N ASN A 68 13.50 -42.72 -23.56
CA ASN A 68 14.79 -43.09 -24.14
C ASN A 68 14.79 -43.06 -25.68
N GLY A 69 13.77 -42.47 -26.30
CA GLY A 69 13.71 -42.35 -27.76
C GLY A 69 12.61 -41.41 -28.24
N VAL A 70 12.56 -41.17 -29.55
CA VAL A 70 11.76 -40.09 -30.12
C VAL A 70 10.38 -40.59 -30.55
N LEU A 71 9.33 -39.90 -30.10
CA LEU A 71 8.00 -40.00 -30.69
C LEU A 71 7.84 -38.88 -31.72
N ASP A 72 7.79 -39.23 -33.00
CA ASP A 72 7.57 -38.28 -34.09
C ASP A 72 6.14 -38.43 -34.61
N LEU A 73 5.29 -37.45 -34.36
CA LEU A 73 3.93 -37.47 -34.86
C LEU A 73 3.85 -36.97 -36.30
N ALA A 74 4.85 -36.27 -36.86
CA ALA A 74 4.84 -35.82 -38.27
C ALA A 74 3.51 -35.20 -38.78
N GLY A 75 2.76 -34.49 -37.92
CA GLY A 75 1.43 -33.94 -38.25
C GLY A 75 0.24 -34.91 -38.04
N ALA A 76 0.47 -36.05 -37.40
CA ALA A 76 -0.52 -37.03 -36.96
C ALA A 76 -1.14 -36.64 -35.61
N ARG A 77 -2.18 -37.37 -35.22
CA ARG A 77 -2.85 -37.23 -33.92
C ARG A 77 -2.60 -38.43 -33.03
N CYS A 78 -2.20 -38.21 -31.79
CA CYS A 78 -2.10 -39.24 -30.76
C CYS A 78 -3.19 -39.02 -29.70
N ASP A 79 -4.17 -39.93 -29.65
CA ASP A 79 -5.27 -39.93 -28.69
C ASP A 79 -4.93 -40.87 -27.51
N MET A 80 -4.71 -40.29 -26.33
CA MET A 80 -4.55 -41.01 -25.08
C MET A 80 -5.89 -41.03 -24.35
N LYS A 81 -6.50 -42.20 -24.24
CA LYS A 81 -7.75 -42.39 -23.49
C LYS A 81 -7.52 -42.22 -21.97
N PRO A 82 -8.59 -42.10 -21.17
CA PRO A 82 -8.46 -41.89 -19.74
C PRO A 82 -7.57 -42.92 -19.02
N GLU A 83 -7.01 -42.50 -17.90
CA GLU A 83 -6.07 -43.24 -17.05
C GLU A 83 -4.74 -43.60 -17.73
N SER A 84 -4.50 -43.08 -18.95
CA SER A 84 -3.24 -43.31 -19.65
C SER A 84 -2.13 -42.37 -19.18
N THR A 85 -0.87 -42.81 -19.28
CA THR A 85 0.32 -42.01 -18.88
C THR A 85 1.29 -41.84 -20.04
N LEU A 86 1.69 -40.59 -20.30
CA LEU A 86 2.79 -40.22 -21.18
C LEU A 86 4.04 -39.93 -20.34
N MET A 87 5.13 -40.64 -20.61
CA MET A 87 6.40 -40.47 -19.90
C MET A 87 7.48 -39.98 -20.87
N LEU A 88 8.05 -38.81 -20.59
CA LEU A 88 9.03 -38.12 -21.43
C LEU A 88 10.33 -37.86 -20.66
N SER A 89 11.40 -37.66 -21.42
CA SER A 89 12.73 -37.22 -20.94
C SER A 89 13.28 -36.22 -21.95
N ASP A 90 14.60 -36.12 -22.13
CA ASP A 90 15.27 -35.21 -23.07
C ASP A 90 15.06 -35.53 -24.57
N TYR A 91 14.15 -36.44 -24.90
CA TYR A 91 13.75 -36.77 -26.28
C TYR A 91 12.37 -36.15 -26.56
N PRO A 92 12.31 -35.00 -27.26
CA PRO A 92 11.05 -34.30 -27.44
C PRO A 92 10.10 -35.05 -28.38
N VAL A 93 8.80 -34.95 -28.10
CA VAL A 93 7.76 -35.31 -29.06
C VAL A 93 7.79 -34.29 -30.20
N ARG A 94 7.81 -34.76 -31.45
CA ARG A 94 7.94 -33.90 -32.64
C ARG A 94 6.63 -33.79 -33.39
N GLY A 95 6.18 -32.56 -33.62
CA GLY A 95 5.02 -32.21 -34.43
C GLY A 95 3.70 -32.81 -33.92
N GLY A 96 2.66 -32.69 -34.77
CA GLY A 96 1.36 -33.34 -34.57
C GLY A 96 0.56 -32.82 -33.37
N THR A 97 -0.49 -33.58 -33.02
CA THR A 97 -1.41 -33.24 -31.92
C THR A 97 -1.43 -34.35 -30.87
N LEU A 98 -1.16 -34.00 -29.61
CA LEU A 98 -1.41 -34.85 -28.46
C LEU A 98 -2.78 -34.52 -27.86
N ALA A 99 -3.68 -35.49 -27.83
CA ALA A 99 -5.01 -35.36 -27.26
C ALA A 99 -5.17 -36.29 -26.06
N GLY A 100 -5.41 -35.72 -24.88
CA GLY A 100 -5.55 -36.48 -23.64
C GLY A 100 -6.16 -35.64 -22.52
N GLY A 101 -6.61 -36.32 -21.48
CA GLY A 101 -7.21 -35.67 -20.31
C GLY A 101 -8.60 -35.07 -20.56
N TRP A 102 -9.02 -34.18 -19.66
CA TRP A 102 -10.38 -33.66 -19.65
C TRP A 102 -10.61 -32.68 -20.80
N GLY A 103 -11.74 -32.82 -21.51
CA GLY A 103 -12.05 -32.00 -22.69
C GLY A 103 -11.42 -32.47 -24.01
N ALA A 104 -10.57 -33.51 -24.01
CA ALA A 104 -10.02 -34.10 -25.23
C ALA A 104 -11.01 -34.98 -26.02
N ILE A 105 -12.03 -35.51 -25.33
CA ILE A 105 -13.11 -36.31 -25.89
C ILE A 105 -14.41 -35.57 -25.61
N PRO A 106 -15.31 -35.36 -26.59
CA PRO A 106 -16.64 -34.82 -26.34
C PRO A 106 -17.35 -35.72 -25.33
N VAL A 107 -17.66 -35.18 -24.15
CA VAL A 107 -18.36 -35.94 -23.12
C VAL A 107 -19.80 -36.12 -23.59
N SER A 108 -20.22 -37.33 -23.93
CA SER A 108 -21.64 -37.66 -23.97
C SER A 108 -22.15 -37.61 -22.53
N TRP A 109 -23.19 -36.82 -22.30
CA TRP A 109 -23.84 -36.74 -20.99
C TRP A 109 -24.60 -38.04 -20.73
N ASP A 110 -23.89 -39.10 -20.36
CA ASP A 110 -24.51 -40.35 -19.96
C ASP A 110 -24.99 -40.23 -18.51
N ASN A 111 -26.28 -39.96 -18.36
CA ASN A 111 -27.13 -40.24 -17.20
C ASN A 111 -26.49 -40.11 -15.79
N GLY A 112 -25.99 -38.92 -15.44
CA GLY A 112 -25.97 -38.46 -14.04
C GLY A 112 -24.93 -39.08 -13.08
N ASP A 113 -24.04 -39.96 -13.52
CA ASP A 113 -22.99 -40.53 -12.67
C ASP A 113 -21.69 -39.71 -12.74
N TYR A 114 -21.44 -38.86 -11.73
CA TYR A 114 -20.17 -38.14 -11.55
C TYR A 114 -19.01 -39.09 -11.23
N LYS A 115 -18.33 -39.64 -12.25
CA LYS A 115 -17.09 -40.42 -12.05
C LYS A 115 -15.86 -39.55 -12.29
N PHE A 116 -15.45 -38.80 -11.27
CA PHE A 116 -14.33 -37.84 -11.26
C PHE A 116 -12.95 -38.38 -11.70
N HIS A 117 -12.72 -39.70 -11.62
CA HIS A 117 -11.42 -40.32 -11.92
C HIS A 117 -11.26 -40.79 -13.38
N LYS A 118 -12.37 -41.08 -14.07
CA LYS A 118 -12.37 -41.78 -15.36
C LYS A 118 -12.01 -40.92 -16.58
N TYR A 119 -11.47 -39.71 -16.41
CA TYR A 119 -11.21 -38.79 -17.53
C TYR A 119 -9.84 -38.10 -17.48
N ARG A 120 -8.93 -38.54 -16.61
CA ARG A 120 -7.59 -37.93 -16.48
C ARG A 120 -6.56 -38.71 -17.30
N SER A 121 -5.69 -38.01 -18.02
CA SER A 121 -4.48 -38.58 -18.62
C SER A 121 -3.29 -37.88 -18.00
N TYR A 122 -2.23 -38.64 -17.71
CA TYR A 122 -1.10 -38.19 -16.92
C TYR A 122 0.10 -37.86 -17.80
N LEU A 123 0.80 -36.76 -17.49
CA LEU A 123 2.07 -36.41 -18.10
C LEU A 123 3.17 -36.41 -17.04
N GLN A 124 4.23 -37.18 -17.29
CA GLN A 124 5.45 -37.18 -16.52
C GLN A 124 6.62 -36.76 -17.41
N ALA A 125 7.23 -35.62 -17.10
CA ALA A 125 8.34 -35.06 -17.87
C ALA A 125 9.33 -34.31 -16.96
N PRO A 126 10.62 -34.25 -17.31
CA PRO A 126 11.61 -33.40 -16.62
C PRO A 126 11.38 -31.91 -16.89
N ILE A 127 12.10 -31.03 -16.19
CA ILE A 127 12.15 -29.59 -16.46
C ILE A 127 13.16 -29.31 -17.60
N SER A 128 12.87 -29.83 -18.79
CA SER A 128 13.64 -29.62 -20.02
C SER A 128 12.69 -29.60 -21.23
N ARG A 129 13.19 -29.27 -22.42
CA ARG A 129 12.34 -29.24 -23.62
C ARG A 129 11.91 -30.66 -24.00
N VAL A 130 10.60 -30.90 -23.95
CA VAL A 130 10.00 -32.21 -24.26
C VAL A 130 8.99 -32.16 -25.41
N PHE A 131 8.72 -30.97 -25.95
CA PHE A 131 7.85 -30.77 -27.11
C PHE A 131 8.51 -29.91 -28.17
N ASP A 132 8.32 -30.30 -29.44
CA ASP A 132 8.84 -29.59 -30.59
C ASP A 132 7.78 -29.49 -31.69
N GLY A 133 7.08 -28.35 -31.73
CA GLY A 133 5.98 -28.12 -32.69
C GLY A 133 4.73 -28.97 -32.45
N THR A 134 4.57 -29.56 -31.25
CA THR A 134 3.39 -30.36 -30.87
C THR A 134 2.26 -29.49 -30.33
N GLU A 135 1.04 -29.76 -30.79
CA GLU A 135 -0.20 -29.14 -30.30
C GLU A 135 -0.91 -30.03 -29.27
N PHE A 136 -1.72 -29.43 -28.39
CA PHE A 136 -2.39 -30.13 -27.31
C PHE A 136 -3.89 -29.93 -27.36
N VAL A 137 -4.63 -31.01 -27.06
CA VAL A 137 -6.08 -30.98 -26.88
C VAL A 137 -6.41 -31.63 -25.53
N GLY A 138 -7.20 -30.92 -24.73
CA GLY A 138 -7.60 -31.33 -23.38
C GLY A 138 -6.63 -30.87 -22.30
N HIS A 139 -7.07 -31.04 -21.04
CA HIS A 139 -6.33 -30.68 -19.83
C HIS A 139 -5.74 -31.92 -19.20
N TRP A 140 -4.42 -31.94 -19.09
CA TRP A 140 -3.67 -33.09 -18.58
C TRP A 140 -3.57 -33.03 -17.06
N ASP A 141 -3.26 -34.17 -16.43
CA ASP A 141 -2.92 -34.23 -15.01
C ASP A 141 -1.40 -34.43 -14.84
N MET A 142 -0.82 -33.63 -13.95
CA MET A 142 0.61 -33.60 -13.65
C MET A 142 0.81 -32.83 -12.34
N ASP A 143 1.92 -33.05 -11.63
CA ASP A 143 2.21 -32.31 -10.40
C ASP A 143 2.36 -30.80 -10.67
N ARG A 144 3.26 -30.47 -11.61
CA ARG A 144 3.54 -29.10 -12.06
C ARG A 144 3.72 -29.07 -13.57
N ALA A 145 3.20 -28.04 -14.22
CA ALA A 145 3.53 -27.75 -15.62
C ALA A 145 4.68 -26.76 -15.71
N TYR A 146 5.57 -26.93 -16.69
CA TYR A 146 6.77 -26.12 -16.86
C TYR A 146 6.80 -25.50 -18.27
N PRO A 147 7.00 -24.18 -18.41
CA PRO A 147 7.18 -23.54 -19.71
C PRO A 147 8.36 -24.10 -20.51
N GLN A 148 9.41 -24.58 -19.82
CA GLN A 148 10.60 -25.20 -20.41
C GLN A 148 10.27 -26.38 -21.32
N TRP A 149 9.09 -26.99 -21.18
CA TRP A 149 8.64 -28.05 -22.08
C TRP A 149 8.50 -27.59 -23.54
N PHE A 150 8.28 -26.30 -23.78
CA PHE A 150 7.92 -25.76 -25.10
C PHE A 150 9.01 -24.92 -25.76
N ALA A 151 10.10 -24.61 -25.06
CA ALA A 151 11.17 -23.76 -25.60
C ALA A 151 12.53 -24.06 -24.95
N ASP A 152 13.59 -23.74 -25.68
CA ASP A 152 14.97 -23.81 -25.19
C ASP A 152 15.26 -22.68 -24.20
N ALA A 153 16.35 -22.83 -23.43
CA ALA A 153 16.72 -21.86 -22.39
C ALA A 153 17.05 -20.45 -22.92
N ASP A 154 17.44 -20.33 -24.19
CA ASP A 154 17.75 -19.08 -24.89
C ASP A 154 16.53 -18.44 -25.58
N CYS A 155 15.32 -18.91 -25.25
CA CYS A 155 14.07 -18.33 -25.74
C CYS A 155 14.00 -16.81 -25.51
N ASP A 156 13.74 -16.07 -26.57
CA ASP A 156 13.67 -14.61 -26.56
C ASP A 156 12.27 -14.07 -26.25
N ASP A 157 11.26 -14.95 -26.10
CA ASP A 157 9.89 -14.63 -25.68
C ASP A 157 9.23 -15.81 -24.94
N TRP A 158 9.32 -15.79 -23.63
CA TRP A 158 8.74 -16.78 -22.74
C TRP A 158 7.21 -16.67 -22.61
N SER A 159 6.57 -15.63 -23.15
CA SER A 159 5.12 -15.46 -23.02
C SER A 159 4.32 -16.60 -23.67
N GLU A 160 4.77 -17.14 -24.81
CA GLU A 160 4.11 -18.26 -25.47
C GLU A 160 4.32 -19.59 -24.72
N PRO A 161 5.54 -20.00 -24.35
CA PRO A 161 5.78 -21.18 -23.51
C PRO A 161 4.99 -21.18 -22.20
N ILE A 162 4.93 -20.03 -21.51
CA ILE A 162 4.17 -19.90 -20.26
C ILE A 162 2.67 -20.11 -20.49
N ASN A 163 2.10 -19.45 -21.51
CA ASN A 163 0.69 -19.61 -21.82
C ASN A 163 0.34 -21.05 -22.26
N LYS A 164 1.23 -21.74 -23.00
CA LYS A 164 1.04 -23.16 -23.34
C LYS A 164 1.05 -24.07 -22.11
N ALA A 165 1.94 -23.83 -21.14
CA ALA A 165 1.97 -24.57 -19.88
C ALA A 165 0.67 -24.37 -19.07
N ILE A 166 0.16 -23.14 -19.01
CA ILE A 166 -1.13 -22.81 -18.37
C ILE A 166 -2.29 -23.56 -19.04
N ASP A 167 -2.35 -23.55 -20.37
CA ASP A 167 -3.42 -24.18 -21.12
C ASP A 167 -3.40 -25.71 -20.99
N LEU A 168 -2.20 -26.32 -21.00
CA LEU A 168 -2.01 -27.75 -20.80
C LEU A 168 -2.44 -28.23 -19.41
N LYS A 169 -2.13 -27.45 -18.37
CA LYS A 169 -2.37 -27.81 -16.97
C LYS A 169 -3.86 -27.79 -16.58
N GLY A 170 -4.61 -26.80 -17.08
CA GLY A 170 -6.05 -26.62 -16.80
C GLY A 170 -6.41 -26.20 -15.36
N SER A 171 -5.76 -26.75 -14.33
CA SER A 171 -5.84 -26.31 -12.93
C SER A 171 -4.63 -26.79 -12.11
N GLY A 172 -4.24 -26.04 -11.08
CA GLY A 172 -3.06 -26.33 -10.24
C GLY A 172 -1.82 -25.52 -10.64
N GLU A 173 -0.64 -26.03 -10.29
CA GLU A 173 0.60 -25.25 -10.34
C GLU A 173 1.24 -25.25 -11.74
N VAL A 174 1.57 -24.04 -12.22
CA VAL A 174 2.52 -23.78 -13.30
C VAL A 174 3.74 -23.14 -12.66
N PHE A 175 4.87 -23.85 -12.70
CA PHE A 175 6.07 -23.45 -11.97
C PHE A 175 7.09 -22.81 -12.91
N LEU A 176 7.61 -21.67 -12.50
CA LEU A 176 8.71 -20.97 -13.14
C LEU A 176 9.95 -21.13 -12.24
N PRO A 177 10.94 -21.96 -12.61
CA PRO A 177 12.23 -21.98 -11.94
C PRO A 177 12.88 -20.59 -11.88
N ALA A 178 13.83 -20.40 -10.96
CA ALA A 178 14.63 -19.19 -10.89
C ALA A 178 15.30 -18.89 -12.24
N GLY A 179 15.28 -17.62 -12.66
CA GLY A 179 15.76 -17.20 -13.98
C GLY A 179 15.06 -15.95 -14.50
N ILE A 180 15.61 -15.43 -15.61
CA ILE A 180 15.09 -14.25 -16.30
C ILE A 180 14.23 -14.69 -17.48
N TYR A 181 12.97 -14.29 -17.46
CA TYR A 181 11.96 -14.60 -18.47
C TYR A 181 11.61 -13.32 -19.23
N TYR A 182 12.21 -13.15 -20.40
CA TYR A 182 11.82 -12.09 -21.32
C TYR A 182 10.43 -12.38 -21.89
N VAL A 183 9.50 -11.44 -21.79
CA VAL A 183 8.13 -11.61 -22.31
C VAL A 183 7.77 -10.48 -23.25
N LYS A 184 7.13 -10.80 -24.39
CA LYS A 184 6.65 -9.80 -25.35
C LYS A 184 5.12 -9.69 -25.38
N ARG A 185 4.41 -10.59 -24.69
CA ARG A 185 2.94 -10.66 -24.65
C ARG A 185 2.42 -10.94 -23.24
N THR A 186 1.15 -10.65 -23.03
CA THR A 186 0.44 -10.89 -21.77
C THR A 186 0.38 -12.37 -21.41
N ILE A 187 0.74 -12.71 -20.18
CA ILE A 187 0.53 -14.03 -19.57
C ILE A 187 -0.91 -14.09 -19.04
N ARG A 188 -1.66 -15.14 -19.41
CA ARG A 188 -3.09 -15.28 -19.12
C ARG A 188 -3.31 -16.39 -18.09
N VAL A 189 -3.37 -16.01 -16.82
CA VAL A 189 -3.63 -16.94 -15.72
C VAL A 189 -5.14 -17.15 -15.55
N ARG A 190 -5.59 -18.38 -15.78
CA ARG A 190 -7.01 -18.77 -15.74
C ARG A 190 -7.46 -19.18 -14.33
N VAL A 191 -8.77 -19.28 -14.13
CA VAL A 191 -9.36 -19.71 -12.85
C VAL A 191 -8.79 -21.07 -12.43
N GLY A 192 -8.32 -21.17 -11.18
CA GLY A 192 -7.78 -22.40 -10.59
C GLY A 192 -6.30 -22.65 -10.89
N ILE A 193 -5.61 -21.77 -11.63
CA ILE A 193 -4.17 -21.86 -11.88
C ILE A 193 -3.39 -21.11 -10.79
N GLN A 194 -2.30 -21.73 -10.35
CA GLN A 194 -1.31 -21.12 -9.48
C GLN A 194 -0.04 -20.90 -10.30
N LEU A 195 0.23 -19.65 -10.70
CA LEU A 195 1.48 -19.28 -11.36
C LEU A 195 2.53 -18.96 -10.29
N VAL A 196 3.49 -19.85 -10.12
CA VAL A 196 4.42 -19.82 -8.98
C VAL A 196 5.85 -19.72 -9.49
N GLY A 197 6.54 -18.65 -9.09
CA GLY A 197 7.98 -18.53 -9.24
C GLY A 197 8.76 -19.21 -8.13
N GLU A 198 10.06 -19.32 -8.32
CA GLU A 198 11.02 -19.69 -7.28
C GLU A 198 11.38 -18.45 -6.45
N ALA A 199 11.24 -18.58 -5.13
CA ALA A 199 11.53 -17.49 -4.21
C ALA A 199 13.03 -17.16 -4.21
N GLY A 200 13.35 -15.87 -4.27
CA GLY A 200 14.74 -15.38 -4.33
C GLY A 200 15.54 -15.60 -3.05
N MET A 201 16.83 -15.86 -3.21
CA MET A 201 17.84 -15.72 -2.15
C MET A 201 18.73 -14.50 -2.44
N ASN A 202 18.97 -13.67 -1.43
CA ASN A 202 19.96 -12.58 -1.53
C ASN A 202 21.33 -13.14 -1.12
N LEU A 203 22.24 -13.30 -2.08
CA LEU A 203 23.59 -13.86 -1.84
C LEU A 203 24.63 -12.79 -1.49
N ASN A 204 24.35 -11.49 -1.72
CA ASN A 204 25.29 -10.40 -1.52
C ASN A 204 25.08 -9.69 -0.16
N TYR A 205 25.36 -10.42 0.92
CA TYR A 205 25.47 -9.84 2.27
C TYR A 205 26.84 -9.13 2.40
N GLY A 206 26.99 -7.89 1.91
CA GLY A 206 28.24 -7.15 2.15
C GLY A 206 28.50 -5.84 1.40
N GLU A 207 27.86 -5.58 0.26
CA GLU A 207 28.07 -4.32 -0.49
C GLU A 207 26.85 -3.40 -0.35
N VAL A 208 26.97 -2.41 0.54
CA VAL A 208 25.88 -1.53 1.02
C VAL A 208 25.31 -0.58 -0.05
N ASN A 209 25.80 -0.60 -1.30
CA ASN A 209 25.45 0.41 -2.32
C ASN A 209 24.92 -0.14 -3.65
N SER A 210 24.68 -1.45 -3.77
CA SER A 210 23.97 -2.00 -4.92
C SER A 210 22.56 -2.37 -4.50
N ILE A 211 21.56 -1.64 -5.00
CA ILE A 211 20.17 -2.13 -5.14
C ILE A 211 20.17 -3.20 -6.26
N GLY A 212 21.09 -4.16 -6.11
CA GLY A 212 21.62 -5.02 -7.14
C GLY A 212 20.75 -6.24 -7.32
N ILE A 213 20.38 -6.48 -8.56
CA ILE A 213 19.38 -7.43 -9.05
C ILE A 213 19.94 -8.88 -9.04
N ASP A 214 20.86 -9.20 -8.12
CA ASP A 214 21.41 -10.56 -7.97
C ASP A 214 20.58 -11.34 -6.95
N VAL A 215 19.30 -11.47 -7.26
CA VAL A 215 18.42 -12.45 -6.61
C VAL A 215 18.31 -13.64 -7.54
N ASP A 216 18.71 -14.82 -7.05
CA ASP A 216 18.39 -16.11 -7.66
C ASP A 216 16.88 -16.37 -7.51
N ALA A 217 16.09 -15.60 -8.25
CA ALA A 217 14.63 -15.57 -8.21
C ALA A 217 14.04 -15.71 -9.62
N THR A 218 12.73 -15.94 -9.69
CA THR A 218 11.99 -15.79 -10.95
C THR A 218 11.74 -14.31 -11.26
N VAL A 219 12.30 -13.84 -12.37
CA VAL A 219 12.15 -12.46 -12.84
C VAL A 219 11.51 -12.45 -14.23
N ILE A 220 10.38 -11.75 -14.35
CA ILE A 220 9.74 -11.47 -15.65
C ILE A 220 10.15 -10.07 -16.09
N VAL A 221 10.74 -9.99 -17.29
CA VAL A 221 11.19 -8.73 -17.90
C VAL A 221 10.37 -8.48 -19.16
N PRO A 222 9.43 -7.52 -19.14
CA PRO A 222 8.67 -7.17 -20.32
C PRO A 222 9.55 -6.41 -21.33
N ILE A 223 9.61 -6.88 -22.58
CA ILE A 223 10.45 -6.29 -23.64
C ILE A 223 9.63 -5.96 -24.90
N GLN A 224 10.17 -5.07 -25.74
CA GLN A 224 9.54 -4.64 -26.99
C GLN A 224 9.64 -5.70 -28.09
N THR A 225 8.73 -5.64 -29.07
CA THR A 225 8.92 -6.32 -30.34
C THR A 225 9.49 -5.32 -31.34
N VAL A 226 10.75 -5.46 -31.74
CA VAL A 226 11.32 -4.59 -32.79
C VAL A 226 10.77 -5.04 -34.16
N SER A 227 10.00 -4.18 -34.83
CA SER A 227 9.70 -4.37 -36.25
C SER A 227 10.93 -4.02 -37.08
N THR A 228 11.49 -4.97 -37.82
CA THR A 228 12.69 -4.78 -38.66
C THR A 228 12.40 -4.17 -40.04
N THR A 229 11.19 -3.65 -40.29
CA THR A 229 10.95 -2.86 -41.51
C THR A 229 11.48 -1.45 -41.33
N ALA A 230 12.67 -1.18 -41.85
CA ALA A 230 13.28 0.15 -41.87
C ALA A 230 12.33 1.19 -42.48
N PRO A 231 11.89 2.22 -41.73
CA PRO A 231 11.28 3.39 -42.33
C PRO A 231 12.40 4.36 -42.75
N SER A 232 12.34 4.78 -44.01
CA SER A 232 13.05 5.96 -44.49
C SER A 232 12.84 7.13 -43.52
N ALA A 233 13.93 7.64 -42.95
CA ALA A 233 14.03 8.87 -42.15
C ALA A 233 13.12 8.95 -40.90
N GLY A 234 13.65 8.51 -39.76
CA GLY A 234 13.52 9.29 -38.51
C GLY A 234 12.35 8.99 -37.55
N ALA A 235 11.55 7.95 -37.73
CA ALA A 235 10.55 7.55 -36.74
C ALA A 235 10.53 6.02 -36.54
N SER A 236 11.05 5.55 -35.41
CA SER A 236 10.80 4.19 -34.94
C SER A 236 9.39 4.14 -34.32
N THR A 237 8.44 3.44 -34.94
CA THR A 237 7.15 3.13 -34.32
C THR A 237 7.38 2.01 -33.29
N LEU A 238 7.36 2.38 -32.01
CA LEU A 238 7.42 1.45 -30.89
C LEU A 238 6.08 0.71 -30.82
N THR A 239 6.05 -0.59 -31.09
CA THR A 239 4.85 -1.43 -30.91
C THR A 239 5.11 -2.47 -29.83
N HIS A 240 4.19 -2.58 -28.86
CA HIS A 240 4.20 -3.65 -27.86
C HIS A 240 2.95 -4.50 -28.01
N ARG A 241 3.07 -5.83 -27.82
CA ARG A 241 1.96 -6.79 -27.99
C ARG A 241 1.27 -7.16 -26.67
N PHE A 242 1.51 -6.40 -25.59
CA PHE A 242 0.78 -6.56 -24.33
C PHE A 242 -0.65 -6.07 -24.51
N ALA A 243 -1.62 -6.94 -24.25
CA ALA A 243 -3.03 -6.59 -24.28
C ALA A 243 -3.29 -5.49 -23.24
N ARG A 244 -3.64 -4.28 -23.70
CA ARG A 244 -3.87 -3.09 -22.86
C ARG A 244 -2.70 -2.75 -21.92
N GLY A 245 -1.46 -3.08 -22.28
CA GLY A 245 -0.28 -2.81 -21.45
C GLY A 245 -0.17 -3.69 -20.19
N ILE A 246 -0.85 -4.84 -20.14
CA ILE A 246 -0.86 -5.75 -18.96
C ILE A 246 0.18 -6.86 -19.15
N VAL A 247 1.07 -7.06 -18.17
CA VAL A 247 2.06 -8.16 -18.18
C VAL A 247 1.39 -9.48 -17.80
N ILE A 248 0.69 -9.53 -16.66
CA ILE A 248 -0.04 -10.72 -16.20
C ILE A 248 -1.52 -10.38 -16.00
N ALA A 249 -2.40 -11.11 -16.69
CA ALA A 249 -3.85 -11.02 -16.55
C ALA A 249 -4.37 -12.26 -15.79
N VAL A 250 -5.03 -12.04 -14.66
CA VAL A 250 -5.48 -13.11 -13.74
C VAL A 250 -7.00 -13.14 -13.66
N ASN A 251 -7.60 -14.28 -14.04
CA ASN A 251 -9.06 -14.46 -14.11
C ASN A 251 -9.79 -13.46 -15.05
N VAL A 252 -9.06 -12.79 -15.95
CA VAL A 252 -9.63 -11.84 -16.91
C VAL A 252 -10.04 -12.59 -18.19
N GLN A 253 -11.24 -12.37 -18.72
CA GLN A 253 -11.68 -13.10 -19.91
C GLN A 253 -10.94 -12.66 -21.19
N PRO A 254 -10.61 -13.60 -22.10
CA PRO A 254 -9.81 -13.31 -23.30
C PRO A 254 -10.39 -12.24 -24.21
N GLN A 255 -11.72 -12.12 -24.36
CA GLN A 255 -12.33 -11.10 -25.23
C GLN A 255 -12.06 -9.66 -24.78
N TYR A 256 -11.74 -9.45 -23.49
CA TYR A 256 -11.36 -8.15 -22.95
C TYR A 256 -9.84 -7.89 -23.02
N LEU A 257 -9.08 -8.93 -23.39
CA LEU A 257 -7.66 -8.87 -23.75
C LEU A 257 -7.45 -8.79 -25.27
N VAL A 258 -8.52 -8.72 -26.09
CA VAL A 258 -8.41 -8.53 -27.54
C VAL A 258 -8.20 -7.05 -27.82
N VAL A 259 -6.96 -6.71 -28.13
CA VAL A 259 -6.65 -5.57 -28.99
C VAL A 259 -6.44 -6.18 -30.37
N GLY A 260 -7.23 -5.80 -31.38
CA GLY A 260 -7.00 -6.28 -32.74
C GLY A 260 -5.57 -5.95 -33.15
N ASP A 261 -4.95 -6.78 -34.00
CA ASP A 261 -3.58 -6.65 -34.52
C ASP A 261 -3.27 -5.30 -35.22
N SER A 262 -4.23 -4.36 -35.26
CA SER A 262 -4.20 -3.07 -35.94
C SER A 262 -4.12 -1.85 -35.01
N TYR A 263 -4.00 -2.01 -33.70
CA TYR A 263 -4.00 -0.84 -32.79
C TYR A 263 -2.56 -0.44 -32.45
N GLU A 264 -2.02 0.55 -33.17
CA GLU A 264 -0.74 1.17 -32.84
C GLU A 264 -0.95 2.32 -31.83
N PRO A 265 -0.54 2.17 -30.55
CA PRO A 265 -0.59 3.24 -29.57
C PRO A 265 0.56 4.23 -29.82
N ALA A 266 0.55 4.92 -30.95
CA ALA A 266 1.53 5.97 -31.30
C ALA A 266 1.18 6.74 -32.59
N THR A 267 -0.03 6.61 -33.14
CA THR A 267 -0.38 7.40 -34.33
C THR A 267 -0.71 8.84 -33.90
N GLY A 268 -0.01 9.82 -34.47
CA GLY A 268 -0.11 11.23 -34.10
C GLY A 268 1.12 12.00 -34.57
N ASN A 269 0.92 13.23 -35.02
CA ASN A 269 2.01 14.08 -35.52
C ASN A 269 2.77 14.77 -34.37
N THR A 270 2.23 14.76 -33.14
CA THR A 270 2.84 15.36 -31.95
C THR A 270 2.86 14.39 -30.76
N GLU A 271 3.76 14.58 -29.79
CA GLU A 271 3.81 13.78 -28.55
C GLU A 271 2.52 13.91 -27.72
N GLU A 272 1.86 15.06 -27.76
CA GLU A 272 0.56 15.28 -27.14
C GLU A 272 -0.55 14.48 -27.84
N GLU A 273 -0.54 14.38 -29.17
CA GLU A 273 -1.47 13.51 -29.91
C GLU A 273 -1.20 12.03 -29.65
N LYS A 274 0.06 11.62 -29.58
CA LYS A 274 0.44 10.26 -29.19
C LYS A 274 0.00 9.95 -27.76
N TYR A 275 0.21 10.86 -26.81
CA TYR A 275 -0.29 10.77 -25.44
C TYR A 275 -1.81 10.70 -25.41
N ASN A 276 -2.51 11.53 -26.19
CA ASN A 276 -3.97 11.58 -26.25
C ASN A 276 -4.59 10.36 -26.96
N ASN A 277 -3.89 9.76 -27.92
CA ASN A 277 -4.32 8.54 -28.61
C ASN A 277 -3.95 7.28 -27.83
N TRP A 278 -2.80 7.28 -27.16
CA TRP A 278 -2.48 6.33 -26.09
C TRP A 278 -3.51 6.43 -24.96
N LYS A 279 -3.89 7.65 -24.54
CA LYS A 279 -5.06 7.93 -23.70
C LYS A 279 -6.23 7.27 -24.41
N LYS A 280 -6.77 7.66 -25.56
CA LYS A 280 -7.97 7.00 -26.14
C LYS A 280 -7.93 5.47 -26.25
N ALA A 281 -6.75 4.87 -26.46
CA ALA A 281 -6.52 3.42 -26.48
C ALA A 281 -6.58 2.76 -25.09
N ASN A 282 -6.02 3.45 -24.08
CA ASN A 282 -5.82 2.98 -22.70
C ASN A 282 -6.65 3.78 -21.67
N THR A 283 -7.41 4.77 -22.12
CA THR A 283 -8.55 5.49 -21.52
C THR A 283 -9.80 4.74 -21.88
N VAL A 284 -9.74 3.48 -21.53
CA VAL A 284 -10.59 3.15 -20.42
C VAL A 284 -9.83 3.69 -19.20
N TYR A 285 -10.17 4.87 -18.68
CA TYR A 285 -9.84 5.33 -17.29
C TYR A 285 -10.53 4.41 -16.26
N ASP A 286 -10.61 3.16 -16.65
CA ASP A 286 -11.78 2.36 -16.66
C ASP A 286 -11.37 0.93 -17.10
N VAL A 287 -10.34 0.33 -16.48
CA VAL A 287 -10.32 -1.14 -16.23
C VAL A 287 -11.70 -1.65 -15.74
N HIS A 288 -12.44 -0.70 -15.23
CA HIS A 288 -13.84 -0.57 -15.05
C HIS A 288 -14.89 -1.03 -16.11
N GLU A 289 -14.54 -1.24 -17.38
CA GLU A 289 -15.48 -1.82 -18.39
C GLU A 289 -15.00 -3.18 -18.91
N ILE A 290 -14.39 -3.99 -18.05
CA ILE A 290 -14.23 -5.42 -18.30
C ILE A 290 -15.44 -6.10 -17.65
N PRO A 291 -16.54 -6.43 -18.36
CA PRO A 291 -17.63 -7.19 -17.78
C PRO A 291 -17.19 -8.60 -17.37
N MET A 292 -17.48 -8.99 -16.14
CA MET A 292 -17.74 -10.39 -15.80
C MET A 292 -19.17 -10.68 -16.24
N MET A 293 -19.36 -11.56 -17.23
CA MET A 293 -20.60 -12.32 -17.25
C MET A 293 -20.47 -13.69 -17.91
N GLU A 294 -21.21 -14.62 -17.30
CA GLU A 294 -21.38 -16.04 -17.59
C GLU A 294 -20.23 -17.00 -17.24
N VAL A 295 -19.74 -16.95 -16.00
CA VAL A 295 -19.23 -18.18 -15.35
C VAL A 295 -19.67 -18.13 -13.89
N GLY A 296 -20.37 -19.16 -13.40
CA GLY A 296 -20.88 -19.22 -12.02
C GLY A 296 -19.80 -18.98 -10.95
N TYR A 297 -20.24 -18.68 -9.72
CA TYR A 297 -19.41 -18.45 -8.52
C TYR A 297 -17.97 -18.97 -8.67
N GLN A 298 -17.03 -18.05 -8.90
CA GLN A 298 -15.61 -18.42 -9.04
C GLN A 298 -15.14 -19.10 -7.75
N VAL A 299 -14.42 -20.21 -7.90
CA VAL A 299 -13.91 -20.99 -6.77
C VAL A 299 -12.56 -20.39 -6.35
N PRO A 300 -12.30 -20.17 -5.05
CA PRO A 300 -10.98 -19.77 -4.58
C PRO A 300 -9.89 -20.72 -5.06
N GLY A 301 -8.72 -20.19 -5.44
CA GLY A 301 -7.57 -21.02 -5.82
C GLY A 301 -6.65 -20.46 -6.90
N THR A 302 -7.02 -19.37 -7.57
CA THR A 302 -6.10 -18.68 -8.50
C THR A 302 -5.09 -17.84 -7.74
N LEU A 303 -3.80 -18.04 -8.04
CA LEU A 303 -2.69 -17.41 -7.34
C LEU A 303 -1.60 -16.98 -8.33
N VAL A 304 -0.97 -15.84 -8.07
CA VAL A 304 0.34 -15.50 -8.64
C VAL A 304 1.29 -15.19 -7.49
N ARG A 305 2.43 -15.88 -7.44
CA ARG A 305 3.33 -15.83 -6.27
C ARG A 305 4.81 -15.93 -6.63
N TYR A 306 5.66 -15.27 -5.82
CA TYR A 306 7.14 -15.34 -5.88
C TYR A 306 7.73 -14.95 -7.24
N ILE A 307 7.12 -13.97 -7.90
CA ILE A 307 7.57 -13.46 -9.18
C ILE A 307 7.91 -11.99 -9.03
N LYS A 308 9.09 -11.60 -9.50
CA LYS A 308 9.46 -10.20 -9.70
C LYS A 308 9.08 -9.78 -11.12
N ILE A 309 8.32 -8.70 -11.28
CA ILE A 309 8.15 -8.02 -12.56
C ILE A 309 9.08 -6.81 -12.57
N ASP A 310 10.05 -6.82 -13.48
CA ASP A 310 11.08 -5.78 -13.56
C ASP A 310 11.10 -5.10 -14.93
N ASN A 311 10.69 -3.84 -14.95
CA ASN A 311 10.63 -3.02 -16.16
C ASN A 311 11.93 -2.22 -16.39
N SER A 312 13.10 -2.89 -16.36
CA SER A 312 14.44 -2.28 -16.46
C SER A 312 14.95 -1.99 -17.85
N ASP A 313 14.60 -2.86 -18.80
CA ASP A 313 15.59 -3.32 -19.78
C ASP A 313 15.61 -2.53 -21.09
N THR A 314 14.89 -1.41 -21.16
CA THR A 314 14.59 -0.82 -22.48
C THR A 314 15.29 0.50 -22.78
N PHE A 315 15.62 1.36 -21.82
CA PHE A 315 16.28 2.64 -22.13
C PHE A 315 16.96 3.24 -20.90
N SER A 316 18.26 3.55 -20.99
CA SER A 316 18.90 4.51 -20.10
C SER A 316 19.02 5.85 -20.83
N VAL A 317 18.29 6.87 -20.40
CA VAL A 317 18.47 8.24 -20.93
C VAL A 317 19.41 8.99 -19.98
N PRO A 318 20.56 9.51 -20.46
CA PRO A 318 21.41 10.38 -19.66
C PRO A 318 20.67 11.67 -19.31
N ASP A 319 20.67 12.06 -18.03
CA ASP A 319 20.22 13.40 -17.63
C ASP A 319 21.21 14.43 -18.18
N LYS A 320 20.75 15.26 -19.14
CA LYS A 320 21.59 16.31 -19.73
C LYS A 320 21.95 17.42 -18.74
N SER A 321 21.17 17.59 -17.68
CA SER A 321 21.38 18.60 -16.64
C SER A 321 22.28 18.11 -15.49
N ASN A 322 22.39 16.79 -15.30
CA ASN A 322 23.23 16.19 -14.28
C ASN A 322 23.81 14.84 -14.76
N PRO A 323 25.02 14.82 -15.36
CA PRO A 323 25.59 13.64 -16.03
C PRO A 323 25.78 12.40 -15.14
N GLY A 324 25.65 12.53 -13.82
CA GLY A 324 25.68 11.42 -12.86
C GLY A 324 24.33 10.71 -12.64
N LYS A 325 23.19 11.29 -13.05
CA LYS A 325 21.86 10.67 -12.95
C LYS A 325 21.48 10.02 -14.30
N ARG A 326 21.16 8.71 -14.26
CA ARG A 326 20.60 7.98 -15.40
C ARG A 326 19.12 7.73 -15.16
N PHE A 327 18.26 8.06 -16.13
CA PHE A 327 16.86 7.65 -16.10
C PHE A 327 16.72 6.29 -16.76
N TYR A 328 16.20 5.31 -16.02
CA TYR A 328 15.76 4.04 -16.61
C TYR A 328 14.32 4.21 -17.07
N SER A 329 14.07 4.30 -18.38
CA SER A 329 12.72 4.21 -18.93
C SER A 329 12.44 2.77 -19.34
N GLY A 330 11.65 2.10 -18.51
CA GLY A 330 10.98 0.86 -18.89
C GLY A 330 9.96 1.08 -19.99
N LEU A 331 9.21 0.05 -20.36
CA LEU A 331 8.05 0.22 -21.22
C LEU A 331 7.05 1.18 -20.55
N PRO A 332 6.63 2.25 -21.24
CA PRO A 332 5.73 3.23 -20.66
C PRO A 332 4.36 2.58 -20.44
N TYR A 333 3.68 3.03 -19.37
CA TYR A 333 2.29 2.68 -19.09
C TYR A 333 1.96 1.20 -18.85
N LEU A 334 2.95 0.41 -18.43
CA LEU A 334 2.70 -0.99 -18.08
C LEU A 334 1.97 -1.16 -16.75
N CYS A 335 0.98 -2.04 -16.76
CA CYS A 335 0.38 -2.66 -15.59
C CYS A 335 1.06 -4.01 -15.31
N GLY A 336 1.58 -4.22 -14.11
CA GLY A 336 2.18 -5.50 -13.72
C GLY A 336 1.16 -6.64 -13.72
N VAL A 337 0.19 -6.56 -12.80
CA VAL A 337 -0.89 -7.53 -12.68
C VAL A 337 -2.25 -6.85 -12.78
N CYS A 338 -3.09 -7.32 -13.70
CA CYS A 338 -4.52 -7.00 -13.71
C CYS A 338 -5.32 -8.25 -13.33
N ALA A 339 -6.17 -8.14 -12.31
CA ALA A 339 -6.87 -9.28 -11.74
C ALA A 339 -8.40 -9.06 -11.61
N ALA A 340 -9.16 -10.14 -11.72
CA ALA A 340 -10.59 -10.20 -11.42
C ALA A 340 -10.87 -10.97 -10.12
N GLY A 341 -12.12 -11.32 -9.83
CA GLY A 341 -12.55 -12.03 -8.61
C GLY A 341 -11.70 -13.23 -8.19
N CYS A 342 -11.71 -13.53 -6.89
CA CYS A 342 -11.08 -14.71 -6.30
C CYS A 342 -9.58 -14.93 -6.60
N ALA A 343 -8.88 -13.89 -7.08
CA ALA A 343 -7.45 -13.93 -7.29
C ALA A 343 -6.68 -13.55 -6.02
N HIS A 344 -5.55 -14.22 -5.82
CA HIS A 344 -4.58 -13.92 -4.79
C HIS A 344 -3.27 -13.50 -5.45
N ILE A 345 -2.81 -12.30 -5.15
CA ILE A 345 -1.50 -11.78 -5.54
C ILE A 345 -0.63 -11.81 -4.29
N ASP A 346 0.43 -12.62 -4.28
CA ASP A 346 1.14 -12.95 -3.05
C ASP A 346 2.66 -12.94 -3.19
N CYS A 347 3.37 -12.31 -2.25
CA CYS A 347 4.84 -12.26 -2.25
C CYS A 347 5.45 -11.90 -3.61
N MET A 348 4.79 -11.00 -4.35
CA MET A 348 5.26 -10.50 -5.63
C MET A 348 6.10 -9.25 -5.44
N VAL A 349 7.03 -9.02 -6.37
CA VAL A 349 7.88 -7.84 -6.39
C VAL A 349 7.62 -7.03 -7.66
N PHE A 350 7.33 -5.74 -7.52
CA PHE A 350 6.98 -4.86 -8.64
C PHE A 350 7.95 -3.69 -8.70
N PHE A 351 8.70 -3.58 -9.79
CA PHE A 351 9.68 -2.51 -10.00
C PHE A 351 9.40 -1.72 -11.28
N ARG A 352 9.43 -0.39 -11.18
CA ARG A 352 9.40 0.52 -12.34
C ARG A 352 8.18 0.35 -13.25
N LEU A 353 7.02 0.06 -12.67
CA LEU A 353 5.75 -0.03 -13.41
C LEU A 353 4.96 1.26 -13.28
N TRP A 354 4.12 1.56 -14.28
CA TRP A 354 3.16 2.67 -14.20
C TRP A 354 2.06 2.36 -13.18
N GLN A 355 1.61 1.11 -13.17
CA GLN A 355 0.67 0.57 -12.20
C GLN A 355 1.10 -0.86 -11.85
N SER A 356 1.15 -1.18 -10.56
CA SER A 356 1.62 -2.51 -10.14
C SER A 356 0.48 -3.51 -10.13
N ILE A 357 -0.65 -3.12 -9.53
CA ILE A 357 -1.82 -3.97 -9.39
C ILE A 357 -3.08 -3.19 -9.74
N ALA A 358 -3.90 -3.76 -10.61
CA ALA A 358 -5.23 -3.25 -10.94
C ALA A 358 -6.29 -4.35 -10.79
N TRP A 359 -7.46 -3.98 -10.28
CA TRP A 359 -8.64 -4.85 -10.26
C TRP A 359 -9.68 -4.42 -11.29
N SER A 360 -10.38 -5.38 -11.91
CA SER A 360 -11.57 -5.09 -12.72
C SER A 360 -12.72 -4.51 -11.86
N LYS A 361 -13.62 -3.70 -12.44
CA LYS A 361 -14.78 -3.12 -11.70
C LYS A 361 -15.84 -4.12 -11.31
N ASP A 362 -15.82 -5.32 -11.86
CA ASP A 362 -16.90 -6.25 -11.58
C ASP A 362 -16.94 -6.54 -10.10
N TYR A 363 -18.16 -6.52 -9.58
CA TYR A 363 -18.44 -7.02 -8.25
C TYR A 363 -17.92 -8.46 -8.18
N ALA A 364 -16.91 -8.69 -7.35
CA ALA A 364 -16.35 -10.00 -7.15
C ALA A 364 -15.65 -10.08 -5.80
N ASP A 365 -15.90 -11.14 -5.07
CA ASP A 365 -15.43 -11.24 -3.69
C ASP A 365 -14.05 -11.90 -3.60
N HIS A 366 -13.49 -11.95 -2.38
CA HIS A 366 -12.28 -12.70 -2.06
C HIS A 366 -11.02 -12.23 -2.80
N LYS A 367 -10.87 -10.92 -3.01
CA LYS A 367 -9.66 -10.31 -3.60
C LYS A 367 -8.56 -10.20 -2.53
N LYS A 368 -7.34 -10.65 -2.82
CA LYS A 368 -6.22 -10.63 -1.85
C LYS A 368 -4.92 -10.09 -2.44
N ILE A 369 -4.27 -9.19 -1.71
CA ILE A 369 -2.90 -8.73 -1.96
C ILE A 369 -2.10 -8.91 -0.67
N THR A 370 -1.13 -9.83 -0.67
CA THR A 370 -0.35 -10.13 0.54
C THR A 370 1.14 -10.20 0.32
N GLY A 371 1.94 -9.70 1.26
CA GLY A 371 3.39 -9.87 1.26
C GLY A 371 4.12 -9.25 0.05
N CYS A 372 3.46 -8.40 -0.74
CA CYS A 372 4.03 -7.83 -1.95
C CYS A 372 4.96 -6.66 -1.61
N TRP A 373 6.05 -6.55 -2.37
CA TRP A 373 6.95 -5.40 -2.33
C TRP A 373 6.85 -4.62 -3.64
N ILE A 374 6.56 -3.35 -3.51
CA ILE A 374 6.42 -2.43 -4.62
C ILE A 374 7.43 -1.30 -4.38
N ALA A 375 8.27 -1.00 -5.38
CA ALA A 375 9.30 0.06 -5.30
C ALA A 375 9.62 0.73 -6.67
N ASP A 376 10.32 1.87 -6.60
CA ASP A 376 10.95 2.60 -7.72
C ASP A 376 10.00 3.04 -8.87
N TYR A 377 8.95 3.80 -8.56
CA TYR A 377 7.96 4.24 -9.58
C TYR A 377 8.25 5.62 -10.22
N SER A 378 9.31 6.31 -9.80
CA SER A 378 9.53 7.73 -10.13
C SER A 378 9.93 8.02 -11.59
N THR A 379 10.21 6.99 -12.40
CA THR A 379 10.66 7.18 -13.80
C THR A 379 9.56 7.06 -14.85
N ASN A 380 8.39 6.50 -14.54
CA ASN A 380 7.35 6.25 -15.54
C ASN A 380 6.19 7.26 -15.55
N ASN A 381 5.98 8.05 -14.48
CA ASN A 381 5.03 9.18 -14.49
C ASN A 381 5.48 10.37 -15.36
N ARG A 382 6.63 10.25 -16.03
CA ARG A 382 7.29 11.32 -16.74
C ARG A 382 7.42 10.87 -18.19
N VAL A 383 6.51 11.31 -19.06
CA VAL A 383 6.83 11.37 -20.50
C VAL A 383 8.14 12.15 -20.59
N ILE A 384 9.16 11.72 -21.34
CA ILE A 384 10.40 12.51 -21.46
C ILE A 384 10.25 13.37 -22.71
N ASN A 385 10.21 14.69 -22.54
CA ASN A 385 10.27 15.65 -23.65
C ASN A 385 11.52 15.37 -24.52
N SER A 386 11.49 15.78 -25.79
CA SER A 386 12.64 15.63 -26.72
C SER A 386 13.94 16.28 -26.22
N ASP A 387 13.86 17.20 -25.26
CA ASP A 387 15.01 17.83 -24.63
C ASP A 387 15.61 17.01 -23.46
N GLY A 388 14.94 15.97 -22.97
CA GLY A 388 15.35 15.15 -21.83
C GLY A 388 14.67 15.51 -20.51
N THR A 389 13.69 16.42 -20.51
CA THR A 389 12.96 16.82 -19.30
C THR A 389 11.66 16.01 -19.10
N PRO A 390 11.19 15.83 -17.85
CA PRO A 390 9.88 15.26 -17.57
C PRO A 390 8.73 16.11 -18.15
N ALA A 391 8.05 15.62 -19.19
CA ALA A 391 6.72 16.04 -19.59
C ALA A 391 5.68 15.56 -18.56
N ILE A 392 5.09 16.54 -17.91
CA ILE A 392 3.81 16.43 -17.21
C ILE A 392 2.74 16.39 -18.30
N GLY A 393 1.84 15.41 -18.27
CA GLY A 393 0.71 15.38 -19.20
C GLY A 393 -0.08 16.70 -19.17
N PRO A 394 -0.75 17.12 -20.26
CA PRO A 394 -1.42 18.42 -20.40
C PRO A 394 -2.41 18.77 -19.27
N ASP A 395 -2.95 17.75 -18.60
CA ASP A 395 -3.99 17.89 -17.57
C ASP A 395 -3.45 18.03 -16.13
N GLY A 396 -2.13 17.92 -15.93
CA GLY A 396 -1.50 18.11 -14.62
C GLY A 396 -1.94 17.16 -13.49
N ASN A 397 -2.71 16.09 -13.77
CA ASN A 397 -3.40 15.31 -12.72
C ASN A 397 -3.47 13.78 -12.89
N ASP A 398 -2.71 13.20 -13.84
CA ASP A 398 -2.95 11.85 -14.37
C ASP A 398 -2.16 10.69 -13.73
N SER A 399 -1.66 10.79 -12.49
CA SER A 399 -1.14 9.59 -11.82
C SER A 399 -2.28 8.59 -11.57
N THR A 400 -2.12 7.32 -11.97
CA THR A 400 -2.97 6.23 -11.47
C THR A 400 -2.43 5.74 -10.13
N TYR A 401 -3.29 5.20 -9.26
CA TYR A 401 -2.80 4.57 -8.03
C TYR A 401 -1.94 3.33 -8.35
N THR A 402 -0.81 3.16 -7.65
CA THR A 402 0.07 1.98 -7.76
C THR A 402 -0.70 0.69 -7.56
N ILE A 403 -1.56 0.66 -6.54
CA ILE A 403 -2.59 -0.36 -6.34
C ILE A 403 -3.94 0.30 -6.55
N HIS A 404 -4.62 -0.07 -7.63
CA HIS A 404 -5.95 0.41 -7.91
C HIS A 404 -6.99 -0.70 -7.71
N ALA A 405 -7.68 -0.65 -6.58
CA ALA A 405 -8.72 -1.59 -6.21
C ALA A 405 -10.09 -0.87 -6.19
N GLY A 406 -10.75 -0.76 -7.35
CA GLY A 406 -12.08 -0.14 -7.45
C GLY A 406 -13.20 -1.16 -7.58
N PHE A 407 -14.38 -0.87 -7.02
CA PHE A 407 -15.60 -1.71 -7.04
C PHE A 407 -15.32 -3.17 -6.65
N LEU A 408 -14.93 -3.35 -5.39
CA LEU A 408 -14.27 -4.60 -4.95
C LEU A 408 -15.17 -5.68 -4.39
N GLY A 409 -16.48 -5.44 -4.31
CA GLY A 409 -17.39 -6.37 -3.64
C GLY A 409 -16.99 -6.61 -2.18
N ASP A 410 -17.06 -7.86 -1.74
CA ASP A 410 -16.90 -8.23 -0.34
C ASP A 410 -15.59 -8.99 -0.05
N ALA A 411 -15.15 -8.96 1.21
CA ALA A 411 -14.02 -9.76 1.72
C ALA A 411 -12.65 -9.45 1.07
N LEU A 412 -12.34 -8.17 0.83
CA LEU A 412 -11.00 -7.70 0.42
C LEU A 412 -9.97 -7.85 1.55
N VAL A 413 -8.78 -8.36 1.23
CA VAL A 413 -7.61 -8.36 2.12
C VAL A 413 -6.40 -7.71 1.45
N ILE A 414 -5.84 -6.68 2.10
CA ILE A 414 -4.53 -6.08 1.74
C ILE A 414 -3.64 -6.16 2.97
N GLN A 415 -2.71 -7.11 3.02
CA GLN A 415 -1.96 -7.43 4.24
C GLN A 415 -0.47 -7.61 4.04
N GLY A 416 0.35 -7.03 4.92
CA GLY A 416 1.79 -7.34 4.97
C GLY A 416 2.59 -6.82 3.77
N ASN A 417 2.10 -5.81 3.06
CA ASN A 417 2.73 -5.28 1.85
C ASN A 417 3.67 -4.10 2.19
N MET A 418 4.67 -3.89 1.33
CA MET A 418 5.55 -2.71 1.33
C MET A 418 5.31 -1.92 0.05
N VAL A 419 4.85 -0.66 0.17
CA VAL A 419 4.55 0.20 -0.98
C VAL A 419 5.33 1.51 -0.87
N HIS A 420 6.45 1.57 -1.59
CA HIS A 420 7.37 2.71 -1.55
C HIS A 420 7.21 3.68 -2.73
N ASP A 421 6.37 4.73 -2.61
CA ASP A 421 6.25 5.80 -3.61
C ASP A 421 7.02 7.05 -3.15
N HIS A 422 8.22 7.24 -3.68
CA HIS A 422 9.11 8.34 -3.27
C HIS A 422 8.58 9.73 -3.67
N ASP A 423 7.70 9.83 -4.67
CA ASP A 423 7.22 11.11 -5.22
C ASP A 423 5.83 11.53 -4.67
N ASN A 424 5.31 10.84 -3.64
CA ASN A 424 4.11 11.24 -2.89
C ASN A 424 2.81 11.40 -3.70
N THR A 425 2.58 10.63 -4.79
CA THR A 425 1.44 10.95 -5.67
C THR A 425 0.19 10.12 -5.40
N LYS A 426 0.18 8.79 -5.52
CA LYS A 426 -1.03 7.95 -5.34
C LYS A 426 -0.67 6.48 -5.12
N GLY A 427 -0.67 6.02 -3.86
CA GLY A 427 -0.25 4.66 -3.51
C GLY A 427 -1.35 3.62 -3.68
N VAL A 428 -2.33 3.63 -2.77
CA VAL A 428 -3.41 2.64 -2.73
C VAL A 428 -4.76 3.32 -2.86
N TYR A 429 -5.58 2.86 -3.80
CA TYR A 429 -6.99 3.21 -3.89
C TYR A 429 -7.85 1.99 -3.62
N VAL A 430 -8.80 2.14 -2.71
CA VAL A 430 -9.83 1.16 -2.39
C VAL A 430 -11.18 1.85 -2.54
N GLY A 431 -11.99 1.38 -3.49
CA GLY A 431 -13.30 1.94 -3.80
C GLY A 431 -14.43 0.93 -3.60
N PHE A 432 -15.52 1.35 -2.96
CA PHE A 432 -16.78 0.60 -2.86
C PHE A 432 -16.62 -0.81 -2.27
N ALA A 433 -15.72 -0.97 -1.31
CA ALA A 433 -15.52 -2.25 -0.65
C ALA A 433 -16.49 -2.41 0.53
N SER A 434 -17.04 -3.62 0.70
CA SER A 434 -17.83 -3.99 1.88
C SER A 434 -17.13 -5.12 2.65
N GLY A 435 -16.79 -4.93 3.92
CA GLY A 435 -16.06 -5.96 4.67
C GLY A 435 -14.60 -6.13 4.23
N ALA A 436 -13.85 -5.03 4.13
CA ALA A 436 -12.43 -5.03 3.76
C ALA A 436 -11.52 -4.96 4.99
N THR A 437 -10.38 -5.64 4.93
CA THR A 437 -9.30 -5.53 5.93
C THR A 437 -8.00 -5.11 5.24
N ILE A 438 -7.44 -3.98 5.69
CA ILE A 438 -6.18 -3.42 5.19
C ILE A 438 -5.26 -3.31 6.40
N ASN A 439 -4.32 -4.25 6.56
CA ASN A 439 -3.56 -4.34 7.79
C ASN A 439 -2.09 -4.74 7.68
N SER A 440 -1.29 -4.29 8.65
CA SER A 440 0.13 -4.65 8.76
C SER A 440 0.95 -4.30 7.51
N ASN A 441 0.60 -3.24 6.79
CA ASN A 441 1.33 -2.78 5.61
C ASN A 441 2.25 -1.60 5.95
N ILE A 442 3.30 -1.41 5.15
CA ILE A 442 4.15 -0.22 5.13
C ILE A 442 3.79 0.59 3.89
N PHE A 443 3.25 1.79 4.08
CA PHE A 443 2.84 2.71 3.03
C PHE A 443 3.64 4.00 3.11
N ASN A 444 4.55 4.21 2.16
CA ASN A 444 5.26 5.47 2.01
C ASN A 444 4.54 6.43 1.06
N CYS A 445 3.21 6.36 1.04
CA CYS A 445 2.35 6.93 0.01
C CYS A 445 0.93 7.18 0.51
N HIS A 446 0.12 7.90 -0.26
CA HIS A 446 -1.29 8.13 0.06
C HIS A 446 -2.14 6.86 -0.11
N VAL A 447 -3.04 6.63 0.85
CA VAL A 447 -4.10 5.62 0.78
C VAL A 447 -5.45 6.32 0.72
N LEU A 448 -6.26 6.04 -0.29
CA LEU A 448 -7.63 6.54 -0.42
C LEU A 448 -8.64 5.40 -0.26
N LEU A 449 -9.49 5.51 0.75
CA LEU A 449 -10.67 4.69 0.96
C LEU A 449 -11.90 5.49 0.51
N ASN A 450 -12.52 5.09 -0.60
CA ASN A 450 -13.66 5.79 -1.20
C ASN A 450 -14.92 4.94 -1.08
N GLN A 451 -15.93 5.43 -0.38
CA GLN A 451 -17.22 4.76 -0.17
C GLN A 451 -17.07 3.31 0.35
N CYS A 452 -16.20 3.11 1.32
CA CYS A 452 -15.92 1.80 1.92
C CYS A 452 -16.78 1.58 3.16
N PHE A 453 -17.41 0.42 3.30
CA PHE A 453 -18.31 0.09 4.40
C PHE A 453 -17.83 -1.14 5.17
N ALA A 454 -17.99 -1.13 6.50
CA ALA A 454 -17.47 -2.18 7.38
C ALA A 454 -15.99 -2.49 7.08
N THR A 455 -15.18 -1.44 6.88
CA THR A 455 -13.76 -1.56 6.52
C THR A 455 -12.87 -1.28 7.72
N THR A 456 -11.86 -2.11 7.92
CA THR A 456 -10.85 -1.95 8.96
C THR A 456 -9.50 -1.63 8.35
N PHE A 457 -8.92 -0.50 8.72
CA PHE A 457 -7.57 -0.08 8.41
C PHE A 457 -6.72 -0.17 9.69
N ALA A 458 -5.95 -1.25 9.84
CA ALA A 458 -5.34 -1.63 11.12
C ALA A 458 -3.83 -1.88 11.08
N ASP A 459 -3.11 -1.43 12.10
CA ASP A 459 -1.70 -1.81 12.32
C ASP A 459 -0.76 -1.47 11.12
N ASN A 460 -1.14 -0.49 10.30
CA ASN A 460 -0.32 -0.04 9.17
C ASN A 460 0.67 1.03 9.60
N HIS A 461 1.78 1.10 8.88
CA HIS A 461 2.84 2.08 9.03
C HIS A 461 2.82 3.03 7.84
N LEU A 462 2.56 4.31 8.09
CA LEU A 462 2.65 5.37 7.08
C LEU A 462 3.92 6.20 7.35
N GLU A 463 5.03 5.87 6.68
CA GLU A 463 6.40 6.29 7.08
C GLU A 463 7.08 7.29 6.11
N ASN A 464 6.38 7.80 5.10
CA ASN A 464 6.91 8.89 4.27
C ASN A 464 6.38 10.25 4.72
N ILE A 465 7.19 11.29 4.52
CA ILE A 465 6.79 12.68 4.74
C ILE A 465 5.54 12.93 3.89
N ASP A 466 4.44 13.32 4.53
CA ASP A 466 3.15 13.59 3.90
C ASP A 466 2.33 12.40 3.41
N ALA A 467 2.68 11.16 3.74
CA ALA A 467 1.75 10.04 3.56
C ALA A 467 0.45 10.30 4.34
N GLN A 468 -0.72 10.06 3.71
CA GLN A 468 -2.02 10.32 4.31
C GLN A 468 -2.96 9.13 4.12
N LEU A 469 -3.77 8.86 5.13
CA LEU A 469 -5.01 8.10 4.97
C LEU A 469 -6.15 9.06 4.65
N GLN A 470 -6.73 8.92 3.47
CA GLN A 470 -7.88 9.69 3.01
C GLN A 470 -9.12 8.81 3.03
N ILE A 471 -10.19 9.26 3.70
CA ILE A 471 -11.45 8.55 3.84
C ILE A 471 -12.54 9.39 3.18
N LYS A 472 -12.91 9.03 1.96
CA LYS A 472 -13.96 9.69 1.19
C LYS A 472 -15.28 8.94 1.36
N ASN A 473 -16.00 9.32 2.41
CA ASN A 473 -17.27 8.74 2.84
C ASN A 473 -17.20 7.22 3.15
N GLY A 474 -18.11 6.72 3.98
CA GLY A 474 -18.18 5.31 4.36
C GLY A 474 -18.20 5.04 5.86
N ASN A 475 -18.08 3.76 6.23
CA ASN A 475 -17.97 3.25 7.59
C ASN A 475 -16.61 2.56 7.77
N VAL A 476 -15.67 3.27 8.41
CA VAL A 476 -14.26 2.85 8.49
C VAL A 476 -13.76 2.88 9.94
N THR A 477 -13.13 1.79 10.36
CA THR A 477 -12.38 1.70 11.62
C THR A 477 -10.90 1.84 11.32
N VAL A 478 -10.25 2.86 11.87
CA VAL A 478 -8.82 3.16 11.77
C VAL A 478 -8.20 2.84 13.12
N GLN A 479 -7.47 1.73 13.24
CA GLN A 479 -6.98 1.26 14.54
C GLN A 479 -5.50 0.87 14.59
N GLY A 480 -4.79 1.22 15.68
CA GLY A 480 -3.44 0.72 15.91
C GLY A 480 -2.39 1.17 14.89
N ASN A 481 -2.69 2.17 14.05
CA ASN A 481 -1.78 2.57 12.98
C ASN A 481 -0.69 3.52 13.48
N TYR A 482 0.44 3.47 12.81
CA TYR A 482 1.56 4.38 12.95
C TYR A 482 1.54 5.40 11.81
N PHE A 483 1.48 6.68 12.14
CA PHE A 483 1.59 7.77 11.19
C PHE A 483 2.82 8.61 11.48
N GLN A 484 3.77 8.68 10.55
CA GLN A 484 4.81 9.68 10.57
C GLN A 484 4.22 11.05 10.23
N LYS A 485 4.45 12.04 11.09
CA LYS A 485 3.95 13.40 10.85
C LYS A 485 4.74 14.08 9.73
N GLY A 486 4.02 14.60 8.74
CA GLY A 486 4.57 15.46 7.69
C GLY A 486 4.10 16.90 7.80
N SER A 487 4.21 17.65 6.71
CA SER A 487 3.64 18.99 6.50
C SER A 487 2.10 19.00 6.37
N LYS A 488 1.49 17.83 6.12
CA LYS A 488 0.03 17.65 6.01
C LYS A 488 -0.57 16.83 7.19
N PRO A 489 -1.89 16.94 7.45
CA PRO A 489 -2.57 16.07 8.42
C PRO A 489 -2.50 14.61 7.98
N SER A 490 -2.36 13.68 8.92
CA SER A 490 -2.14 12.27 8.61
C SER A 490 -3.42 11.53 8.21
N ILE A 491 -4.57 11.96 8.74
CA ILE A 491 -5.89 11.45 8.37
C ILE A 491 -6.73 12.59 7.78
N VAL A 492 -7.36 12.35 6.64
CA VAL A 492 -8.25 13.31 5.97
C VAL A 492 -9.61 12.67 5.77
N ILE A 493 -10.65 13.26 6.35
CA ILE A 493 -12.04 12.79 6.23
C ILE A 493 -12.78 13.69 5.25
N ILE A 494 -13.27 13.09 4.16
CA ILE A 494 -13.92 13.77 3.04
C ILE A 494 -15.38 13.30 2.98
N PRO A 495 -16.30 13.96 3.70
CA PRO A 495 -17.70 13.58 3.68
C PRO A 495 -18.33 13.82 2.29
N ASP A 496 -19.46 13.16 2.03
CA ASP A 496 -20.27 13.40 0.84
C ASP A 496 -21.51 14.24 1.18
N GLU A 497 -22.08 14.94 0.20
CA GLU A 497 -23.18 15.89 0.44
C GLU A 497 -24.46 15.25 1.00
N HIS A 498 -24.65 13.96 0.71
CA HIS A 498 -25.87 13.21 1.04
C HIS A 498 -25.64 12.03 1.97
N ALA A 499 -24.42 11.82 2.47
CA ALA A 499 -24.08 10.64 3.26
C ALA A 499 -23.20 11.01 4.47
N LEU A 500 -23.56 10.44 5.61
CA LEU A 500 -22.82 10.60 6.85
C LEU A 500 -21.62 9.66 6.85
N ALA A 501 -20.41 10.23 6.84
CA ALA A 501 -19.20 9.44 7.09
C ALA A 501 -19.15 9.01 8.56
N ILE A 502 -18.88 7.74 8.82
CA ILE A 502 -18.74 7.19 10.17
C ILE A 502 -17.32 6.64 10.29
N VAL A 503 -16.50 7.31 11.09
CA VAL A 503 -15.09 6.96 11.26
C VAL A 503 -14.79 6.70 12.73
N THR A 504 -14.17 5.56 13.02
CA THR A 504 -13.69 5.25 14.37
C THR A 504 -12.18 5.22 14.36
N CYS A 505 -11.55 6.17 15.03
CA CYS A 505 -10.10 6.22 15.23
C CYS A 505 -9.78 5.70 16.63
N MET A 506 -9.05 4.59 16.74
CA MET A 506 -8.63 4.05 18.03
C MET A 506 -7.15 3.64 18.08
N ASN A 507 -6.47 3.90 19.20
CA ASN A 507 -5.09 3.44 19.43
C ASN A 507 -4.08 3.86 18.35
N ASN A 508 -4.35 4.93 17.59
CA ASN A 508 -3.45 5.38 16.54
C ASN A 508 -2.37 6.28 17.12
N THR A 509 -1.15 6.14 16.61
CA THR A 509 -0.01 6.95 16.99
C THR A 509 0.37 7.89 15.86
N PHE A 510 0.34 9.19 16.14
CA PHE A 510 0.88 10.22 15.26
C PHE A 510 2.29 10.56 15.75
N ARG A 511 3.27 9.85 15.23
CA ARG A 511 4.64 10.02 15.71
C ARG A 511 5.33 11.11 14.94
N TRP A 512 5.90 12.01 15.71
CA TRP A 512 6.92 12.90 15.25
C TRP A 512 8.28 12.29 15.58
N ILE A 513 9.03 11.88 14.56
CA ILE A 513 10.40 11.37 14.70
C ILE A 513 11.36 12.49 14.31
N ARG A 514 12.42 12.67 15.12
CA ARG A 514 13.65 13.25 14.61
C ARG A 514 14.43 12.13 13.93
N ASP A 515 14.88 12.36 12.70
CA ASP A 515 15.71 11.40 11.96
C ASP A 515 16.88 10.91 12.83
N GLU A 516 17.15 9.60 12.79
CA GLU A 516 18.19 8.94 13.61
C GLU A 516 19.61 9.24 13.08
N GLY A 517 19.70 9.96 11.95
CA GLY A 517 20.93 10.42 11.31
C GLY A 517 21.48 11.78 11.80
N PRO A 518 22.63 12.22 11.25
CA PRO A 518 23.19 13.55 11.50
C PRO A 518 22.21 14.64 11.05
N VAL A 519 22.11 15.72 11.83
CA VAL A 519 21.23 16.85 11.48
C VAL A 519 21.76 17.54 10.22
N SER A 520 20.91 17.58 9.20
CA SER A 520 21.10 18.32 7.95
C SER A 520 20.16 19.53 7.90
N ASP A 521 20.44 20.50 7.02
CA ASP A 521 19.52 21.61 6.73
C ASP A 521 18.13 21.09 6.30
N GLU A 522 18.10 20.02 5.52
CA GLU A 522 16.86 19.35 5.08
C GLU A 522 16.06 18.79 6.27
N SER A 523 16.74 18.29 7.31
CA SER A 523 16.11 17.87 8.55
C SER A 523 15.46 19.06 9.27
N VAL A 524 16.14 20.21 9.34
CA VAL A 524 15.61 21.43 9.97
C VAL A 524 14.40 21.97 9.21
N ASP A 525 14.46 21.98 7.88
CA ASP A 525 13.36 22.40 7.00
C ASP A 525 12.14 21.48 7.15
N TYR A 526 12.36 20.17 7.14
CA TYR A 526 11.31 19.19 7.41
C TYR A 526 10.64 19.46 8.76
N MET A 527 11.42 19.62 9.82
CA MET A 527 10.92 19.89 11.18
C MET A 527 10.14 21.21 11.25
N SER A 528 10.60 22.23 10.54
CA SER A 528 9.93 23.52 10.43
C SER A 528 8.63 23.44 9.62
N SER A 529 8.47 22.45 8.75
CA SER A 529 7.30 22.29 7.87
C SER A 529 6.13 21.53 8.49
N ILE A 530 6.32 20.83 9.62
CA ILE A 530 5.34 19.89 10.21
C ILE A 530 3.93 20.46 10.37
N CYS A 531 2.92 19.68 10.04
CA CYS A 531 1.53 20.09 10.21
C CYS A 531 1.17 20.25 11.69
N LYS A 532 0.51 21.36 12.02
CA LYS A 532 -0.11 21.55 13.34
C LYS A 532 -1.16 20.48 13.63
N TYR A 533 -1.87 19.98 12.62
CA TYR A 533 -3.04 19.12 12.79
C TYR A 533 -2.75 17.64 12.47
N ASP A 534 -3.48 16.75 13.12
CA ASP A 534 -3.38 15.29 12.95
C ASP A 534 -4.47 14.75 12.04
N ILE A 535 -5.70 15.23 12.27
CA ILE A 535 -6.89 14.81 11.54
C ILE A 535 -7.53 16.05 10.94
N SER A 536 -7.82 16.01 9.65
CA SER A 536 -8.58 17.06 8.97
C SER A 536 -9.91 16.56 8.42
N PHE A 537 -10.85 17.49 8.33
CA PHE A 537 -12.14 17.34 7.67
C PHE A 537 -12.16 18.22 6.44
N ILE A 538 -12.69 17.76 5.31
CA ILE A 538 -12.91 18.62 4.15
C ILE A 538 -14.33 19.18 4.18
N GLU A 539 -14.43 20.51 4.17
CA GLU A 539 -15.66 21.26 3.90
C GLU A 539 -15.88 21.35 2.39
N ARG A 540 -16.96 20.74 1.88
CA ARG A 540 -17.36 20.86 0.46
C ARG A 540 -18.41 21.93 0.28
N ASN A 541 -18.09 23.03 -0.40
CA ASN A 541 -19.00 24.08 -0.88
C ASN A 541 -20.17 23.52 -1.73
N SER A 542 -21.25 23.04 -1.11
CA SER A 542 -22.50 22.73 -1.81
C SER A 542 -23.32 24.01 -2.01
N PHE A 543 -23.81 24.22 -3.24
CA PHE A 543 -24.56 25.42 -3.66
C PHE A 543 -25.83 25.71 -2.82
N ASN A 544 -26.33 24.71 -2.08
CA ASN A 544 -27.61 24.77 -1.37
C ASN A 544 -27.51 24.86 0.17
N MET A 545 -26.32 24.89 0.77
CA MET A 545 -26.15 24.96 2.23
C MET A 545 -25.03 25.96 2.65
N PRO A 546 -25.34 27.27 2.76
CA PRO A 546 -24.32 28.32 2.92
C PRO A 546 -23.55 28.39 4.27
N ASN A 547 -23.60 27.41 5.18
CA ASN A 547 -22.95 27.48 6.51
C ASN A 547 -22.46 26.10 6.99
N GLN A 548 -21.40 25.61 6.36
CA GLN A 548 -20.99 24.20 6.42
C GLN A 548 -20.52 23.75 7.79
N ARG A 549 -21.06 22.61 8.20
CA ARG A 549 -20.73 21.87 9.43
C ARG A 549 -20.19 20.51 8.99
N ILE A 550 -19.34 19.91 9.82
CA ILE A 550 -18.89 18.52 9.71
C ILE A 550 -20.11 17.62 9.42
N ILE A 551 -20.10 16.88 8.29
CA ILE A 551 -21.11 15.83 7.97
C ILE A 551 -20.46 14.46 8.20
N ALA A 552 -19.90 14.28 9.39
CA ALA A 552 -19.26 13.06 9.82
C ALA A 552 -19.55 12.82 11.31
N THR A 553 -19.62 11.55 11.69
CA THR A 553 -19.51 11.12 13.08
C THR A 553 -18.15 10.47 13.26
N VAL A 554 -17.31 11.04 14.13
CA VAL A 554 -15.97 10.54 14.37
C VAL A 554 -15.81 10.17 15.82
N SER A 555 -15.59 8.89 16.09
CA SER A 555 -15.18 8.41 17.41
C SER A 555 -13.66 8.47 17.48
N ILE A 556 -13.10 9.08 18.52
CA ILE A 556 -11.66 9.14 18.77
C ILE A 556 -11.41 8.53 20.16
N SER A 557 -10.53 7.53 20.24
CA SER A 557 -10.14 6.95 21.53
C SER A 557 -8.68 6.53 21.54
N HIS A 558 -7.94 6.91 22.57
CA HIS A 558 -6.51 6.63 22.73
C HIS A 558 -5.68 6.95 21.47
N CYS A 559 -6.03 8.04 20.78
CA CYS A 559 -5.27 8.53 19.65
C CYS A 559 -4.35 9.63 20.14
N TYR A 560 -3.03 9.44 20.01
CA TYR A 560 -2.07 10.37 20.60
C TYR A 560 -1.01 10.80 19.61
N ARG A 561 -0.61 12.06 19.70
CA ARG A 561 0.67 12.50 19.19
C ARG A 561 1.76 12.00 20.15
N GLN A 562 2.80 11.42 19.59
CA GLN A 562 3.96 10.96 20.35
C GLN A 562 5.22 11.61 19.83
N TYR A 563 6.10 11.97 20.75
CA TYR A 563 7.44 12.41 20.44
C TYR A 563 8.46 11.31 20.76
N LYS A 564 9.31 10.95 19.79
CA LYS A 564 10.47 10.07 20.01
C LYS A 564 11.75 10.89 19.83
N GLY A 565 12.38 11.25 20.95
CA GLY A 565 13.77 11.71 20.98
C GLY A 565 14.73 10.51 21.05
N TYR A 566 15.98 10.67 20.58
CA TYR A 566 16.96 9.58 20.42
C TYR A 566 17.22 8.76 21.71
N ASN A 567 17.09 9.37 22.90
CA ASN A 567 17.31 8.72 24.21
C ASN A 567 16.04 8.60 25.08
N ILE A 568 14.85 8.87 24.51
CA ILE A 568 13.58 8.75 25.25
C ILE A 568 13.01 7.36 24.96
N GLN A 569 13.12 6.45 25.92
CA GLN A 569 12.62 5.07 25.78
C GLN A 569 11.09 4.96 25.90
N GLU A 570 10.44 5.96 26.49
CA GLU A 570 9.00 5.94 26.77
C GLU A 570 8.19 6.84 25.82
N PRO A 571 7.11 6.34 25.20
CA PRO A 571 6.25 7.16 24.38
C PRO A 571 5.45 8.13 25.26
N LEU A 572 5.72 9.44 25.14
CA LEU A 572 4.98 10.48 25.85
C LEU A 572 3.71 10.87 25.06
N PRO A 573 2.49 10.66 25.60
CA PRO A 573 1.25 10.93 24.90
C PRO A 573 0.81 12.39 25.02
N PHE A 574 0.53 13.00 23.87
CA PHE A 574 -0.07 14.32 23.74
C PHE A 574 -1.34 14.25 22.89
N GLY A 575 -2.23 15.21 23.10
CA GLY A 575 -3.51 15.27 22.42
C GLY A 575 -3.37 15.55 20.93
N VAL A 576 -4.29 15.00 20.14
CA VAL A 576 -4.41 15.25 18.70
C VAL A 576 -5.13 16.57 18.43
N LEU A 577 -4.70 17.27 17.38
CA LEU A 577 -5.32 18.51 16.93
C LEU A 577 -6.11 18.29 15.65
N LEU A 578 -7.30 18.89 15.59
CA LEU A 578 -8.26 18.77 14.50
C LEU A 578 -8.32 20.07 13.69
N CYS A 579 -8.55 19.98 12.39
CA CYS A 579 -8.91 21.14 11.58
C CYS A 579 -9.93 20.83 10.50
N THR A 580 -10.46 21.88 9.90
CA THR A 580 -11.27 21.79 8.68
C THR A 580 -10.55 22.48 7.53
N GLN A 581 -10.38 21.78 6.42
CA GLN A 581 -9.83 22.30 5.18
C GLN A 581 -10.99 22.67 4.24
N ARG A 582 -10.86 23.79 3.53
CA ARG A 582 -11.76 24.11 2.40
C ARG A 582 -11.08 23.68 1.12
N ASP A 583 -11.84 23.05 0.22
CA ASP A 583 -11.35 22.55 -1.08
C ASP A 583 -10.78 23.64 -2.02
N SER A 584 -10.84 24.95 -1.68
CA SER A 584 -10.45 26.02 -2.62
C SER A 584 -10.19 27.43 -2.05
N TYR A 585 -10.03 27.66 -0.74
CA TYR A 585 -9.81 29.03 -0.21
C TYR A 585 -8.79 29.13 0.94
N PRO A 586 -7.90 30.14 0.96
CA PRO A 586 -7.06 30.42 2.12
C PRO A 586 -7.88 30.95 3.31
N GLU A 587 -7.60 30.36 4.47
CA GLU A 587 -7.42 30.98 5.79
C GLU A 587 -8.58 31.64 6.57
N ASN A 588 -9.84 31.64 6.13
CA ASN A 588 -10.90 32.24 6.97
C ASN A 588 -11.78 31.22 7.71
N LYS A 589 -11.35 30.94 8.96
CA LYS A 589 -11.97 30.16 10.06
C LYS A 589 -12.26 28.69 9.75
N ARG A 590 -11.47 27.80 10.37
CA ARG A 590 -11.62 26.35 10.30
C ARG A 590 -12.53 25.88 11.44
N SER A 591 -13.61 25.20 11.09
CA SER A 591 -14.71 24.87 12.00
C SER A 591 -14.27 23.93 13.16
N CYS A 592 -13.52 22.86 12.90
CA CYS A 592 -13.02 21.93 13.94
C CYS A 592 -11.98 22.52 14.90
N GLU A 593 -11.37 23.68 14.61
CA GLU A 593 -10.42 24.28 15.55
C GLU A 593 -11.11 24.77 16.83
N SER A 594 -12.41 25.07 16.75
CA SER A 594 -13.24 25.55 17.85
C SER A 594 -13.30 24.59 19.03
N ILE A 595 -13.06 23.29 18.79
CA ILE A 595 -13.10 22.23 19.80
C ILE A 595 -11.71 21.75 20.23
N ASN A 596 -10.62 22.28 19.65
CA ASN A 596 -9.27 21.87 20.03
C ASN A 596 -8.95 22.19 21.49
N TYR A 597 -9.62 23.15 22.14
CA TYR A 597 -9.46 23.35 23.60
C TYR A 597 -9.81 22.11 24.43
N LEU A 598 -10.55 21.14 23.88
CA LEU A 598 -10.86 19.84 24.48
C LEU A 598 -9.90 18.73 24.03
N SER A 599 -8.84 19.04 23.27
CA SER A 599 -7.93 18.05 22.66
C SER A 599 -7.46 16.97 23.65
N PRO A 600 -7.04 17.30 24.90
CA PRO A 600 -6.68 16.27 25.87
C PRO A 600 -7.76 15.20 26.09
N LEU A 601 -9.02 15.64 26.20
CA LEU A 601 -10.19 14.82 26.46
C LEU A 601 -10.65 14.08 25.19
N VAL A 602 -10.67 14.78 24.06
CA VAL A 602 -11.05 14.26 22.75
C VAL A 602 -10.15 13.09 22.34
N SER A 603 -8.86 13.19 22.65
CA SER A 603 -7.84 12.18 22.33
C SER A 603 -8.01 10.89 23.14
N MET A 604 -8.48 10.98 24.39
CA MET A 604 -8.67 9.83 25.28
C MET A 604 -9.91 9.03 24.89
N SER A 605 -11.08 9.67 24.85
CA SER A 605 -12.34 9.01 24.47
C SER A 605 -13.42 10.05 24.17
N SER A 606 -13.82 10.17 22.91
CA SER A 606 -14.90 11.07 22.51
C SER A 606 -15.59 10.63 21.22
N VAL A 607 -16.80 11.16 21.02
CA VAL A 607 -17.53 11.12 19.75
C VAL A 607 -17.84 12.55 19.33
N ILE A 608 -17.35 12.93 18.16
CA ILE A 608 -17.63 14.19 17.49
C ILE A 608 -18.76 13.94 16.50
N THR A 609 -19.87 14.63 16.69
CA THR A 609 -21.04 14.52 15.82
C THR A 609 -21.20 15.76 14.94
N PRO A 610 -22.06 15.72 13.90
CA PRO A 610 -22.26 16.87 13.02
C PRO A 610 -22.54 18.17 13.77
N GLY A 611 -21.83 19.23 13.37
CA GLY A 611 -21.89 20.53 14.03
C GLY A 611 -21.05 20.65 15.31
N GLU A 612 -19.94 19.91 15.39
CA GLU A 612 -18.92 20.04 16.44
C GLU A 612 -19.43 19.76 17.86
N ARG A 613 -20.49 18.97 17.98
CA ARG A 613 -20.95 18.52 19.30
C ARG A 613 -20.10 17.34 19.72
N VAL A 614 -19.43 17.51 20.85
CA VAL A 614 -18.54 16.51 21.44
C VAL A 614 -19.25 15.82 22.59
N SER A 615 -19.37 14.49 22.50
CA SER A 615 -19.78 13.62 23.59
C SER A 615 -18.55 12.90 24.13
N MET A 616 -18.38 12.85 25.44
CA MET A 616 -17.26 12.18 26.10
C MET A 616 -17.73 11.64 27.46
N PRO A 617 -17.05 10.64 28.03
CA PRO A 617 -17.25 10.22 29.42
C PRO A 617 -17.09 11.41 30.38
N VAL A 618 -17.74 11.33 31.55
CA VAL A 618 -17.50 12.32 32.61
C VAL A 618 -16.06 12.16 33.09
N THR A 619 -15.28 13.23 32.95
CA THR A 619 -13.89 13.29 33.40
C THR A 619 -13.79 14.30 34.52
N VAL A 620 -13.17 13.90 35.63
CA VAL A 620 -13.03 14.73 36.85
C VAL A 620 -11.55 14.97 37.11
N CYS A 621 -11.19 16.24 37.29
CA CYS A 621 -9.86 16.68 37.66
C CYS A 621 -9.95 17.52 38.93
N MET A 622 -9.32 17.04 40.02
CA MET A 622 -9.29 17.72 41.31
C MET A 622 -7.86 18.19 41.64
N ASP A 623 -7.74 19.08 42.61
CA ASP A 623 -6.47 19.63 43.07
C ASP A 623 -5.64 20.28 41.94
N ILE A 624 -6.33 20.94 41.01
CA ILE A 624 -5.76 21.45 39.76
C ILE A 624 -4.59 22.43 39.96
N ASN A 625 -4.48 23.03 41.14
CA ASN A 625 -3.42 24.00 41.49
C ASN A 625 -2.12 23.35 42.01
N ARG A 626 -2.12 22.04 42.28
CA ARG A 626 -0.94 21.31 42.79
C ARG A 626 0.10 20.98 41.71
N ILE A 627 -0.32 20.84 40.46
CA ILE A 627 0.58 20.54 39.35
C ILE A 627 1.36 21.80 39.00
N LYS A 628 2.66 21.64 38.79
CA LYS A 628 3.58 22.68 38.34
C LYS A 628 4.46 22.14 37.21
N LEU A 629 5.01 23.07 36.45
CA LEU A 629 6.05 22.79 35.47
C LEU A 629 7.40 23.14 36.12
N HIS A 630 8.33 22.18 36.11
CA HIS A 630 9.66 22.34 36.67
C HIS A 630 10.72 22.25 35.56
N PRO A 631 11.69 23.17 35.51
CA PRO A 631 12.77 23.10 34.55
C PRO A 631 13.76 22.01 34.97
N ASN A 632 13.90 20.98 34.14
CA ASN A 632 15.01 20.03 34.22
C ASN A 632 16.04 20.49 33.20
N LEU A 633 16.72 21.59 33.50
CA LEU A 633 17.84 22.03 32.67
C LEU A 633 18.90 20.92 32.70
N VAL A 634 19.20 20.32 31.54
CA VAL A 634 20.29 19.35 31.40
C VAL A 634 21.47 20.04 30.68
N PRO A 635 22.21 20.96 31.32
CA PRO A 635 23.47 21.42 30.76
C PRO A 635 24.52 20.31 30.97
N GLY A 636 24.77 19.53 29.90
CA GLY A 636 26.02 18.79 29.74
C GLY A 636 26.24 17.52 30.59
N ILE A 637 25.19 16.81 31.02
CA ILE A 637 25.35 15.57 31.81
C ILE A 637 25.49 14.29 30.96
N TYR A 638 25.18 14.34 29.66
CA TYR A 638 25.48 13.23 28.75
C TYR A 638 26.21 13.78 27.52
N SER A 639 27.52 13.54 27.45
CA SER A 639 28.33 13.68 26.24
C SER A 639 27.88 12.76 25.10
N GLU A 640 26.83 11.97 25.32
CA GLU A 640 26.17 11.07 24.37
C GLU A 640 24.65 11.40 24.22
N SER A 641 24.19 12.55 24.73
CA SER A 641 22.81 12.98 24.46
C SER A 641 22.70 13.55 23.04
N ASN A 642 22.11 12.76 22.14
CA ASN A 642 21.74 13.17 20.78
C ASN A 642 20.53 14.10 20.79
N LEU A 643 20.53 15.13 21.62
CA LEU A 643 19.46 16.09 21.87
C LEU A 643 19.98 17.47 21.41
N LEU A 644 19.38 18.08 20.36
CA LEU A 644 19.94 19.21 19.58
C LEU A 644 18.99 20.42 19.40
N TRP A 645 19.42 21.60 19.86
CA TRP A 645 18.72 22.85 19.60
C TRP A 645 18.81 23.25 18.12
N LEU A 646 17.66 23.27 17.44
CA LEU A 646 17.50 23.57 16.02
C LEU A 646 17.15 25.05 15.77
N GLY A 647 16.85 25.81 16.82
CA GLY A 647 16.59 27.25 16.72
C GLY A 647 17.87 28.10 16.65
N PRO A 648 17.76 29.42 16.44
CA PRO A 648 18.89 30.34 16.51
C PRO A 648 19.57 30.36 17.89
N THR A 649 20.86 30.70 17.92
CA THR A 649 21.60 30.96 19.17
C THR A 649 21.00 32.17 19.89
N ALA A 650 20.60 32.00 21.16
CA ALA A 650 19.95 33.04 21.96
C ALA A 650 20.08 32.79 23.47
N SER A 651 19.83 33.83 24.27
CA SER A 651 19.46 33.69 25.68
C SER A 651 17.94 33.57 25.77
N VAL A 652 17.44 32.47 26.33
CA VAL A 652 16.00 32.18 26.42
C VAL A 652 15.49 32.22 27.85
N SER A 653 14.29 32.76 28.04
CA SER A 653 13.55 32.74 29.31
C SER A 653 12.14 32.23 29.07
N TYR A 654 11.57 31.51 30.04
CA TYR A 654 10.27 30.86 29.87
C TYR A 654 9.28 31.31 30.93
N LEU A 655 8.05 31.56 30.47
CA LEU A 655 6.85 31.66 31.31
C LEU A 655 5.89 30.54 30.92
N TYR A 656 5.01 30.13 31.83
CA TYR A 656 4.00 29.12 31.53
C TYR A 656 2.68 29.36 32.27
N GLN A 657 1.63 28.74 31.75
CA GLN A 657 0.32 28.58 32.38
C GLN A 657 -0.15 27.14 32.17
N LEU A 658 -0.81 26.56 33.17
CA LEU A 658 -1.51 25.28 33.03
C LEU A 658 -3.00 25.58 32.85
N ALA A 659 -3.56 25.23 31.70
CA ALA A 659 -4.92 25.56 31.31
C ALA A 659 -5.80 24.31 31.26
N TRP A 660 -6.72 24.19 32.20
CA TRP A 660 -7.67 23.08 32.28
C TRP A 660 -8.84 23.31 31.31
N ASP A 661 -9.29 24.56 31.19
CA ASP A 661 -10.26 24.94 30.16
C ASP A 661 -9.91 26.32 29.61
N MET A 662 -9.28 26.34 28.43
CA MET A 662 -8.87 27.59 27.77
C MET A 662 -10.07 28.43 27.33
N LYS A 663 -11.23 27.83 27.07
CA LYS A 663 -12.44 28.56 26.68
C LYS A 663 -12.97 29.37 27.86
N ARG A 664 -12.93 28.81 29.06
CA ARG A 664 -13.45 29.41 30.30
C ARG A 664 -12.41 30.15 31.14
N ASN A 665 -11.17 30.26 30.64
CA ASN A 665 -10.04 30.81 31.36
C ASN A 665 -9.82 30.14 32.74
N ILE A 666 -9.89 28.80 32.77
CA ILE A 666 -9.61 28.03 34.00
C ILE A 666 -8.16 27.60 33.96
N TYR A 667 -7.35 28.27 34.78
CA TYR A 667 -5.92 28.05 34.89
C TYR A 667 -5.53 27.64 36.30
N SER A 668 -4.48 26.83 36.42
CA SER A 668 -3.80 26.65 37.70
C SER A 668 -3.15 27.98 38.12
N HIS A 669 -3.09 28.24 39.42
CA HIS A 669 -2.44 29.43 39.96
C HIS A 669 -1.43 29.12 41.07
N ASP A 670 -0.53 30.06 41.34
CA ASP A 670 0.23 30.09 42.59
C ASP A 670 -0.69 30.49 43.75
N GLY A 671 -0.34 30.14 44.99
CA GLY A 671 -1.15 30.52 46.16
C GLY A 671 -1.36 32.03 46.35
N ASN A 672 -0.76 32.87 45.51
CA ASN A 672 -0.89 34.32 45.48
C ASN A 672 -1.82 34.84 44.36
N GLY A 673 -2.52 33.95 43.66
CA GLY A 673 -3.51 34.30 42.64
C GLY A 673 -2.92 34.69 41.29
N ARG A 674 -1.73 34.18 40.93
CA ARG A 674 -1.11 34.36 39.60
C ARG A 674 -1.16 33.06 38.81
N SER A 675 -1.57 33.10 37.55
CA SER A 675 -1.54 31.94 36.66
C SER A 675 -0.36 31.94 35.69
N LEU A 676 0.16 33.12 35.31
CA LEU A 676 1.36 33.25 34.48
C LEU A 676 2.61 33.22 35.36
N LEU A 677 3.29 32.07 35.35
CA LEU A 677 4.41 31.80 36.24
C LEU A 677 5.74 31.81 35.49
N GLY A 678 6.77 32.35 36.15
CA GLY A 678 8.15 32.24 35.68
C GLY A 678 8.69 30.82 35.85
N LEU A 679 9.38 30.32 34.83
CA LEU A 679 9.91 28.95 34.81
C LEU A 679 11.43 28.94 34.94
N CYS A 680 12.13 29.64 34.05
CA CYS A 680 13.57 29.86 34.11
C CYS A 680 13.96 31.12 33.33
N GLU A 681 15.11 31.71 33.68
CA GLU A 681 15.59 32.97 33.11
C GLU A 681 17.00 32.84 32.53
N ASN A 682 17.23 33.54 31.41
CA ASN A 682 18.52 33.74 30.77
C ASN A 682 19.33 32.45 30.46
N VAL A 683 18.64 31.38 30.06
CA VAL A 683 19.27 30.12 29.65
C VAL A 683 19.92 30.31 28.28
N MET A 684 21.23 30.13 28.17
CA MET A 684 21.91 30.21 26.87
C MET A 684 21.73 28.91 26.07
N VAL A 685 21.25 29.04 24.83
CA VAL A 685 21.08 27.95 23.86
C VAL A 685 21.84 28.28 22.58
N TYR A 686 22.45 27.26 21.97
CA TYR A 686 23.30 27.41 20.80
C TYR A 686 22.67 26.68 19.62
N SER A 687 22.54 27.38 18.50
CA SER A 687 22.14 26.77 17.23
C SER A 687 23.12 25.66 16.87
N TYR A 688 22.61 24.57 16.34
CA TYR A 688 23.41 23.48 15.79
C TYR A 688 24.46 23.99 14.77
N SER A 689 25.70 23.50 14.90
CA SER A 689 26.74 23.58 13.86
C SER A 689 27.62 22.33 13.90
N GLU A 690 28.17 21.92 12.76
CA GLU A 690 29.07 20.75 12.66
C GLU A 690 30.32 20.91 13.56
N ASP A 691 30.78 22.14 13.78
CA ASP A 691 31.98 22.47 14.55
C ASP A 691 31.76 22.55 16.08
N ILE A 692 30.51 22.59 16.55
CA ILE A 692 30.17 22.77 17.98
C ILE A 692 29.20 21.65 18.39
N PRO A 693 29.69 20.55 18.99
CA PRO A 693 28.83 19.48 19.44
C PRO A 693 27.95 19.96 20.61
N SER A 694 26.68 20.20 20.28
CA SER A 694 25.48 19.95 21.10
C SER A 694 25.51 20.42 22.56
N ARG A 695 25.03 21.65 22.82
CA ARG A 695 24.44 22.00 24.12
C ARG A 695 23.26 22.95 23.88
N GLY A 696 22.03 22.57 24.21
CA GLY A 696 20.97 23.59 24.16
C GLY A 696 19.51 23.20 24.33
N GLU A 697 19.12 21.94 24.53
CA GLU A 697 17.69 21.65 24.67
C GLU A 697 17.19 21.84 26.09
N VAL A 698 15.94 22.33 26.18
CA VAL A 698 15.30 22.64 27.44
C VAL A 698 14.24 21.60 27.72
N LEU A 699 14.50 20.78 28.73
CA LEU A 699 13.58 19.78 29.23
C LEU A 699 12.81 20.33 30.43
N PHE A 700 11.52 20.05 30.46
CA PHE A 700 10.63 20.39 31.55
C PHE A 700 9.92 19.14 32.03
N SER A 701 9.65 19.05 33.33
CA SER A 701 8.83 18.00 33.91
C SER A 701 7.58 18.57 34.54
N LEU A 702 6.47 17.86 34.37
CA LEU A 702 5.24 18.08 35.10
C LEU A 702 5.27 17.23 36.36
N SER A 703 5.21 17.89 37.51
CA SER A 703 5.17 17.23 38.82
C SER A 703 4.37 18.05 39.83
N THR A 704 4.13 17.46 41.00
CA THR A 704 3.58 18.15 42.17
C THR A 704 4.72 18.56 43.10
N ASP A 705 4.50 19.60 43.92
CA ASP A 705 5.39 20.02 45.01
C ASP A 705 5.46 18.92 46.10
N GLY A 706 6.14 17.80 45.80
CA GLY A 706 6.11 16.58 46.62
C GLY A 706 6.39 15.28 45.86
N GLY A 707 6.43 15.30 44.52
CA GLY A 707 7.08 14.25 43.73
C GLY A 707 6.23 13.14 43.13
N ASN A 708 4.89 13.27 43.04
CA ASN A 708 4.10 12.35 42.20
C ASN A 708 2.94 13.08 41.48
N PRO A 709 3.00 13.25 40.15
CA PRO A 709 1.93 13.89 39.35
C PRO A 709 0.71 13.02 39.09
N GLU A 710 0.77 11.72 39.41
CA GLU A 710 -0.21 10.70 38.99
C GLU A 710 -1.63 10.91 39.54
N GLU A 711 -1.80 11.66 40.64
CA GLU A 711 -3.10 11.81 41.32
C GLU A 711 -4.09 12.78 40.62
N SER A 712 -3.65 13.59 39.65
CA SER A 712 -4.47 14.68 39.07
C SER A 712 -4.91 14.47 37.62
N GLY A 713 -4.67 13.29 37.03
CA GLY A 713 -5.19 12.88 35.72
C GLY A 713 -4.47 13.41 34.47
N MET A 714 -3.68 14.49 34.56
CA MET A 714 -2.85 15.04 33.47
C MET A 714 -3.56 15.23 32.11
N LEU A 715 -4.73 15.86 32.13
CA LEU A 715 -5.55 16.19 30.96
C LEU A 715 -5.79 17.71 30.87
N PHE A 716 -4.78 18.45 30.44
CA PHE A 716 -4.82 19.92 30.36
C PHE A 716 -3.85 20.43 29.29
N TYR A 717 -3.91 21.73 29.00
CA TYR A 717 -2.94 22.40 28.15
C TYR A 717 -1.79 22.98 28.98
N VAL A 718 -0.55 22.75 28.55
CA VAL A 718 0.57 23.60 28.95
C VAL A 718 0.70 24.70 27.90
N ILE A 719 0.48 25.94 28.32
CA ILE A 719 0.74 27.12 27.51
C ILE A 719 2.11 27.64 27.92
N MET A 720 3.08 27.64 27.01
CA MET A 720 4.41 28.16 27.28
C MET A 720 4.66 29.40 26.44
N TYR A 721 5.41 30.33 27.03
CA TYR A 721 5.90 31.53 26.37
C TYR A 721 7.42 31.56 26.48
N ARG A 722 8.10 31.78 25.35
CA ARG A 722 9.55 31.89 25.29
C ARG A 722 9.94 33.30 24.88
N LYS A 723 10.77 33.95 25.71
CA LYS A 723 11.49 35.17 25.35
C LYS A 723 12.87 34.77 24.85
N SER A 724 13.20 35.09 23.62
CA SER A 724 14.52 34.86 23.02
C SER A 724 15.24 36.18 22.83
N VAL A 725 16.48 36.29 23.32
CA VAL A 725 17.38 37.43 23.09
C VAL A 725 18.59 36.92 22.31
N THR A 726 18.65 37.24 21.01
CA THR A 726 19.75 36.81 20.14
C THR A 726 21.04 37.58 20.43
N LEU A 727 22.17 37.13 19.89
CA LEU A 727 23.49 37.72 20.13
C LEU A 727 23.61 39.20 19.70
N ASP A 728 22.80 39.63 18.73
CA ASP A 728 22.68 41.02 18.28
C ASP A 728 21.73 41.88 19.16
N GLY A 729 21.18 41.30 20.24
CA GLY A 729 20.30 41.97 21.19
C GLY A 729 18.83 42.02 20.78
N LYS A 730 18.43 41.38 19.66
CA LYS A 730 17.04 41.35 19.24
C LYS A 730 16.21 40.47 20.19
N VAL A 731 15.09 41.02 20.67
CA VAL A 731 14.15 40.33 21.56
C VAL A 731 12.95 39.82 20.74
N MET A 732 12.57 38.56 20.95
CA MET A 732 11.39 37.94 20.36
C MET A 732 10.59 37.17 21.41
N TRP A 733 9.27 37.19 21.27
CA TRP A 733 8.34 36.40 22.07
C TRP A 733 7.60 35.40 21.20
N GLU A 734 7.51 34.17 21.70
CA GLU A 734 6.83 33.06 21.03
C GLU A 734 5.96 32.30 22.04
N LYS A 735 4.86 31.71 21.57
CA LYS A 735 3.88 30.94 22.33
C LYS A 735 3.75 29.54 21.74
N VAL A 736 3.58 28.55 22.59
CA VAL A 736 3.17 27.18 22.20
C VAL A 736 2.09 26.67 23.14
N GLU A 737 1.18 25.88 22.59
CA GLU A 737 0.09 25.23 23.32
C GLU A 737 0.24 23.72 23.16
N VAL A 738 0.54 23.03 24.26
CA VAL A 738 0.78 21.57 24.27
C VAL A 738 -0.38 20.88 24.99
N PRO A 739 -1.24 20.11 24.29
CA PRO A 739 -2.29 19.30 24.90
C PRO A 739 -1.69 18.07 25.59
N VAL A 740 -1.62 18.07 26.92
CA VAL A 740 -1.06 16.95 27.68
C VAL A 740 -2.11 15.86 27.88
N CYS A 741 -1.75 14.61 27.56
CA CYS A 741 -2.58 13.42 27.75
C CYS A 741 -1.86 12.36 28.59
N GLY A 742 -1.23 12.77 29.70
CA GLY A 742 -0.37 11.91 30.52
C GLY A 742 1.13 12.02 30.24
N GLY A 743 1.55 12.79 29.22
CA GLY A 743 2.96 13.10 28.99
C GLY A 743 3.55 13.94 30.13
N SER A 744 4.52 13.38 30.87
CA SER A 744 5.13 14.02 32.04
C SER A 744 6.35 14.90 31.71
N LEU A 745 6.87 14.80 30.50
CA LEU A 745 8.06 15.53 30.05
C LEU A 745 7.73 16.36 28.82
N LEU A 746 8.16 17.62 28.82
CA LEU A 746 8.06 18.53 27.70
C LEU A 746 9.45 18.92 27.22
N TYR A 747 9.64 18.94 25.92
CA TYR A 747 10.94 19.08 25.31
C TYR A 747 10.91 20.18 24.25
N ASP A 748 11.70 21.24 24.45
CA ASP A 748 11.90 22.31 23.48
C ASP A 748 13.21 22.12 22.70
N ASN A 749 13.09 22.02 21.38
CA ASN A 749 14.22 21.95 20.45
C ASN A 749 14.49 23.27 19.72
N GLY A 750 13.85 24.37 20.09
CA GLY A 750 13.99 25.66 19.42
C GLY A 750 12.92 25.93 18.37
N ILE A 751 12.34 24.91 17.75
CA ILE A 751 11.31 25.03 16.70
C ILE A 751 9.92 24.66 17.23
N CYS A 752 9.86 23.68 18.13
CA CYS A 752 8.63 23.18 18.70
C CYS A 752 8.85 22.56 20.09
N VAL A 753 7.76 22.42 20.85
CA VAL A 753 7.73 21.64 22.08
C VAL A 753 7.00 20.34 21.83
N CYS A 754 7.69 19.20 21.91
CA CYS A 754 7.11 17.86 21.65
C CYS A 754 6.31 17.74 20.34
N GLY A 755 6.74 18.45 19.29
CA GLY A 755 6.05 18.45 17.98
C GLY A 755 4.91 19.47 17.85
N PHE A 756 4.74 20.38 18.82
CA PHE A 756 3.84 21.53 18.75
C PHE A 756 4.65 22.81 18.53
N LYS A 757 4.41 23.50 17.42
CA LYS A 757 5.27 24.61 16.96
C LYS A 757 5.17 25.83 17.86
N TRP A 758 6.30 26.53 17.99
CA TRP A 758 6.32 27.89 18.48
C TRP A 758 5.68 28.83 17.45
N GLU A 759 4.81 29.72 17.92
CA GLU A 759 4.15 30.76 17.13
C GLU A 759 4.52 32.13 17.69
N ARG A 760 4.85 33.10 16.83
CA ARG A 760 5.17 34.46 17.29
C ARG A 760 4.01 35.07 18.06
N CYS A 761 4.31 35.72 19.17
CA CYS A 761 3.31 36.41 19.98
C CYS A 761 3.85 37.75 20.53
N PRO A 762 2.96 38.66 20.98
CA PRO A 762 3.35 39.77 21.84
C PRO A 762 3.92 39.28 23.17
N GLU A 763 4.52 40.20 23.94
CA GLU A 763 4.86 39.93 25.34
C GLU A 763 3.62 39.46 26.12
N PRO A 764 3.68 38.31 26.80
CA PRO A 764 2.52 37.75 27.48
C PRO A 764 2.07 38.62 28.65
N GLN A 765 0.76 38.72 28.83
CA GLN A 765 0.14 39.37 29.98
C GLN A 765 -0.77 38.37 30.72
N GLU A 766 -0.87 38.55 32.04
CA GLU A 766 -1.79 37.77 32.88
C GLU A 766 -3.23 37.99 32.41
N MET A 767 -3.89 36.91 31.96
CA MET A 767 -5.29 36.99 31.54
C MET A 767 -6.23 36.96 32.76
N PRO A 768 -7.37 37.68 32.73
CA PRO A 768 -8.36 37.58 33.79
C PRO A 768 -8.88 36.14 33.94
N PHE A 769 -8.76 35.59 35.14
CA PHE A 769 -9.22 34.25 35.50
C PHE A 769 -9.90 34.22 36.88
N ASN A 770 -10.52 33.08 37.19
CA ASN A 770 -11.17 32.82 38.48
C ASN A 770 -10.22 32.02 39.38
N ASP A 771 -9.64 32.67 40.39
CA ASP A 771 -8.60 32.13 41.29
C ASP A 771 -9.15 31.28 42.46
N GLY A 772 -10.47 31.08 42.52
CA GLY A 772 -11.11 30.24 43.53
C GLY A 772 -11.24 28.77 43.14
N ILE A 773 -11.01 28.43 41.86
CA ILE A 773 -11.32 27.11 41.29
C ILE A 773 -10.27 26.08 41.73
N THR A 774 -10.74 24.96 42.29
CA THR A 774 -9.90 23.87 42.80
C THR A 774 -10.10 22.55 42.05
N GLY A 775 -11.21 22.42 41.30
CA GLY A 775 -11.51 21.23 40.52
C GLY A 775 -12.51 21.49 39.40
N ILE A 776 -12.55 20.58 38.43
CA ILE A 776 -13.39 20.63 37.24
C ILE A 776 -13.88 19.23 36.84
N GLU A 777 -15.14 19.13 36.48
CA GLU A 777 -15.76 17.97 35.83
C GLU A 777 -16.26 18.37 34.43
N TYR A 778 -15.96 17.54 33.43
CA TYR A 778 -16.40 17.73 32.06
C TYR A 778 -17.64 16.88 31.77
N HIS A 779 -18.70 17.52 31.26
CA HIS A 779 -19.93 16.88 30.80
C HIS A 779 -20.17 17.24 29.33
N GLY A 780 -19.42 16.58 28.43
CA GLY A 780 -19.38 16.96 27.03
C GLY A 780 -18.70 18.31 26.86
N GLN A 781 -19.46 19.33 26.44
CA GLN A 781 -18.96 20.71 26.27
C GLN A 781 -19.32 21.64 27.44
N ASN A 782 -20.12 21.16 28.40
CA ASN A 782 -20.41 21.87 29.65
C ASN A 782 -19.47 21.40 30.76
N VAL A 783 -19.33 22.23 31.79
CA VAL A 783 -18.49 21.91 32.96
C VAL A 783 -19.24 22.09 34.28
N VAL A 784 -18.83 21.32 35.26
CA VAL A 784 -19.07 21.57 36.68
C VAL A 784 -17.74 21.95 37.30
N VAL A 785 -17.66 23.08 38.00
CA VAL A 785 -16.42 23.49 38.68
C VAL A 785 -16.63 23.57 40.19
N TYR A 786 -15.58 23.26 40.93
CA TYR A 786 -15.53 23.40 42.37
C TYR A 786 -14.70 24.63 42.71
N SER A 787 -15.30 25.58 43.43
CA SER A 787 -14.66 26.84 43.75
C SER A 787 -14.83 27.23 45.21
N THR A 788 -13.78 27.80 45.78
CA THR A 788 -13.78 28.39 47.13
C THR A 788 -14.30 29.83 47.15
N LYS A 789 -14.49 30.44 45.97
CA LYS A 789 -14.99 31.81 45.78
C LYS A 789 -16.08 31.85 44.70
N PRO A 790 -17.00 32.83 44.73
CA PRO A 790 -17.91 33.06 43.60
C PRO A 790 -17.14 33.27 42.30
N VAL A 791 -17.61 32.64 41.23
CA VAL A 791 -17.07 32.78 39.87
C VAL A 791 -17.70 33.99 39.17
N ASP A 792 -16.84 34.76 38.50
CA ASP A 792 -17.25 35.78 37.54
C ASP A 792 -17.33 35.16 36.14
N PHE A 793 -18.56 34.94 35.66
CA PHE A 793 -18.82 34.41 34.32
C PHE A 793 -18.45 35.36 33.17
N ALA A 794 -18.04 36.60 33.44
CA ALA A 794 -17.47 37.50 32.43
C ALA A 794 -15.99 37.19 32.13
N LYS A 795 -15.30 36.47 33.02
CA LYS A 795 -13.93 35.99 32.80
C LYS A 795 -13.97 34.66 32.04
N GLY A 796 -13.62 34.70 30.76
CA GLY A 796 -13.72 33.55 29.85
C GLY A 796 -15.12 33.38 29.23
N GLN A 797 -15.27 32.39 28.37
CA GLN A 797 -16.47 32.12 27.57
C GLN A 797 -17.28 30.94 28.15
N TRP A 798 -18.02 31.22 29.22
CA TRP A 798 -18.89 30.24 29.87
C TRP A 798 -20.13 29.91 29.05
N SER A 799 -20.53 28.64 29.07
CA SER A 799 -21.68 28.12 28.34
C SER A 799 -22.90 28.02 29.25
N VAL A 800 -24.09 28.23 28.69
CA VAL A 800 -25.35 28.02 29.42
C VAL A 800 -25.38 26.59 29.97
N GLY A 801 -25.75 26.45 31.24
CA GLY A 801 -25.79 25.17 31.93
C GLY A 801 -24.49 24.78 32.65
N ASP A 802 -23.40 25.55 32.49
CA ASP A 802 -22.21 25.40 33.33
C ASP A 802 -22.55 25.69 34.81
N ARG A 803 -21.97 24.91 35.71
CA ARG A 803 -22.28 24.96 37.15
C ARG A 803 -21.03 25.16 37.98
N VAL A 804 -21.18 25.87 39.09
CA VAL A 804 -20.12 26.14 40.05
C VAL A 804 -20.65 25.71 41.41
N TYR A 805 -19.98 24.78 42.09
CA TYR A 805 -20.29 24.40 43.46
C TYR A 805 -19.33 25.09 44.42
N ASN A 806 -19.89 25.60 45.53
CA ASN A 806 -19.10 26.12 46.61
C ASN A 806 -18.48 24.98 47.41
N VAL A 807 -17.16 25.00 47.53
CA VAL A 807 -16.37 24.08 48.36
C VAL A 807 -15.48 24.83 49.36
N GLY A 808 -15.68 26.14 49.50
CA GLY A 808 -15.02 26.97 50.50
C GLY A 808 -15.88 27.20 51.74
N ASP A 809 -15.35 28.01 52.65
CA ASP A 809 -16.01 28.32 53.94
C ASP A 809 -17.06 29.44 53.84
N ASP A 810 -17.25 30.05 52.67
CA ASP A 810 -18.20 31.15 52.46
C ASP A 810 -19.63 30.63 52.31
N GLU A 811 -20.42 30.61 53.38
CA GLU A 811 -21.80 30.10 53.35
C GLU A 811 -22.81 31.00 52.57
N SER A 812 -22.39 32.14 52.01
CA SER A 812 -23.31 33.09 51.34
C SER A 812 -23.85 32.58 49.98
N TRP A 813 -23.27 31.51 49.43
CA TRP A 813 -23.72 30.87 48.20
C TRP A 813 -23.44 29.36 48.24
N VAL A 814 -24.25 28.58 47.54
CA VAL A 814 -24.07 27.11 47.45
C VAL A 814 -23.71 26.67 46.04
N MET A 815 -24.34 27.30 45.04
CA MET A 815 -24.13 26.99 43.64
C MET A 815 -24.41 28.21 42.76
N GLN A 816 -23.60 28.40 41.72
CA GLN A 816 -23.90 29.32 40.61
C GLN A 816 -24.15 28.52 39.34
N ILE A 817 -25.08 28.98 38.51
CA ILE A 817 -25.35 28.39 37.19
C ILE A 817 -25.27 29.51 36.16
N LYS A 818 -24.52 29.28 35.08
CA LYS A 818 -24.55 30.16 33.92
C LYS A 818 -25.90 30.01 33.22
N LYS A 819 -26.71 31.08 33.30
CA LYS A 819 -28.00 31.18 32.63
C LYS A 819 -27.85 31.58 31.16
#